data_AF-A0A260ZPV4-F1
#
_entry.id   AF-A0A260ZPV4-F1
#
_cell.length_a   1.000
_cell.length_b   1.000
_cell.length_c   1.000
_cell.angle_alpha   90.00
_cell.angle_beta   90.00
_cell.angle_gamma   90.00
#
_symmetry.space_group_name_H-M   'P 1'
#
loop_
_entity.id
_entity.type
_entity.pdbx_description
1 polymer ?
#
loop_
_entity_poly.entity_id
_entity_poly.type
_entity_poly.pdbx_seq_one_letter_code
_entity_poly.pdbx_strand_id
1 'polypeptide(L)'
;MPSKGRSRTGNCLARQKKVRPQKDSRRKFNGIPLHFLPPSALRRVLIQLDLLDILELSLMSKELRTLIQKSLIPVHSLGFRWYRIKIYRFEKCDEHCEIGFYKEKEGNYISETRRKTKRETGNTINCFPVDENDGRVVLFNYLNELFVVKQLHYTVDCWPTSFIDNYMYKLPRRIYSLTIPGDGNDQKGGEHIDRYLDCFYSIDCLKITNGKFRLSRNKHSIKKLVFKDAIVPISDVNQFECESLVIFNNIFQPTEYFNKLIRNWMNNKTPLRYLRINFESDQHNLIRILEGIKIEPSEYANYIGIRRDCDGLMAAIGFGRRFLESRQNCNIKKKKPIEENKFPMYSLPLLALKAVVNEMNPAEILEIALLSKKSKAVMKACTPKVDRIEFKNNQILISDQSGYNKRFVLDFDNTRHESSAVRVIENSGFVSWKTCNSPHETITYCRPINSTDVLVAFKYFLELFKFQTARSPTYFYNEGTWHAPKINLWNFALEANRDVLKWLQSVDDLDLELAEEELPETMSNIPPISVKKPGNLSLDDLLKLNHPTIFLSNHELAEDQIRTLIKHWKESNTKIKKLSLSRKWNTYNLESILLGLDAKPWETKNKGEREVYLQSSTGDVWEIQRNSDGAKASIGIRFGYLELKVWKD
;
A
#
# COMPACT_ATOMS: atom_id res chain seq x y z
N MET A 1 31.70 -79.04 -32.15
CA MET A 1 31.54 -79.86 -30.92
C MET A 1 31.45 -78.94 -29.71
N PRO A 2 30.55 -79.20 -28.75
CA PRO A 2 29.97 -78.16 -27.90
C PRO A 2 30.40 -78.27 -26.42
N SER A 3 30.54 -77.13 -25.73
CA SER A 3 30.57 -77.07 -24.27
C SER A 3 29.19 -76.63 -23.75
N LYS A 4 28.55 -77.56 -23.05
CA LYS A 4 27.28 -77.42 -22.35
C LYS A 4 27.46 -76.59 -21.08
N GLY A 5 26.57 -75.64 -20.81
CA GLY A 5 26.43 -74.97 -19.52
C GLY A 5 24.96 -74.68 -19.24
N ARG A 6 24.32 -75.55 -18.44
CA ARG A 6 22.89 -75.58 -18.12
C ARG A 6 22.44 -74.35 -17.32
N SER A 7 21.36 -73.70 -17.73
CA SER A 7 20.56 -72.81 -16.88
C SER A 7 19.77 -73.64 -15.86
N ARG A 8 19.99 -73.42 -14.57
CA ARG A 8 19.11 -73.87 -13.49
C ARG A 8 18.21 -72.71 -13.07
N THR A 9 16.94 -72.80 -13.41
CA THR A 9 15.84 -72.03 -12.83
C THR A 9 15.65 -72.45 -11.37
N GLY A 10 15.97 -71.58 -10.43
CA GLY A 10 15.62 -71.70 -9.02
C GLY A 10 14.35 -70.91 -8.72
N ASN A 11 13.23 -71.62 -8.58
CA ASN A 11 11.98 -71.09 -8.05
C ASN A 11 12.11 -70.91 -6.53
N CYS A 12 12.13 -69.67 -6.05
CA CYS A 12 11.84 -69.33 -4.66
C CYS A 12 10.40 -68.80 -4.56
N LEU A 13 9.45 -69.72 -4.34
CA LEU A 13 8.07 -69.42 -3.95
C LEU A 13 8.06 -68.91 -2.50
N ALA A 14 7.99 -67.59 -2.31
CA ALA A 14 7.58 -67.01 -1.04
C ALA A 14 6.08 -67.25 -0.86
N ARG A 15 5.75 -68.07 0.14
CA ARG A 15 4.38 -68.36 0.60
C ARG A 15 3.64 -67.07 0.95
N GLN A 16 2.73 -66.63 0.07
CA GLN A 16 1.66 -65.71 0.49
C GLN A 16 0.64 -66.48 1.34
N LYS A 17 0.41 -66.00 2.57
CA LYS A 17 -0.68 -66.44 3.44
C LYS A 17 -2.00 -66.27 2.69
N LYS A 18 -2.73 -67.38 2.48
CA LYS A 18 -4.15 -67.38 2.08
C LYS A 18 -4.96 -66.61 3.13
N VAL A 19 -5.23 -65.34 2.86
CA VAL A 19 -6.30 -64.60 3.54
C VAL A 19 -7.61 -65.11 2.97
N ARG A 20 -8.50 -65.63 3.82
CA ARG A 20 -9.84 -66.08 3.42
C ARG A 20 -10.60 -64.89 2.80
N PRO A 21 -11.32 -65.07 1.69
CA PRO A 21 -12.10 -64.00 1.11
C PRO A 21 -13.22 -63.63 2.08
N GLN A 22 -13.17 -62.40 2.59
CA GLN A 22 -14.28 -61.80 3.31
C GLN A 22 -15.41 -61.64 2.29
N LYS A 23 -16.57 -62.29 2.53
CA LYS A 23 -17.76 -62.15 1.69
C LYS A 23 -18.19 -60.68 1.70
N ASP A 24 -17.84 -59.95 0.65
CA ASP A 24 -18.34 -58.60 0.41
C ASP A 24 -19.81 -58.72 -0.01
N SER A 25 -20.72 -58.42 0.91
CA SER A 25 -22.17 -58.44 0.71
C SER A 25 -22.69 -57.15 0.05
N ARG A 26 -21.85 -56.42 -0.68
CA ARG A 26 -22.30 -55.32 -1.53
C ARG A 26 -23.04 -55.90 -2.73
N ARG A 27 -24.37 -55.70 -2.77
CA ARG A 27 -25.20 -55.87 -3.96
C ARG A 27 -24.46 -55.24 -5.14
N LYS A 28 -24.07 -56.05 -6.14
CA LYS A 28 -23.59 -55.56 -7.43
C LYS A 28 -24.73 -54.74 -8.04
N PHE A 29 -24.68 -53.43 -7.90
CA PHE A 29 -25.48 -52.54 -8.74
C PHE A 29 -24.96 -52.74 -10.17
N ASN A 30 -25.75 -53.41 -11.00
CA ASN A 30 -25.56 -53.36 -12.44
C ASN A 30 -25.90 -51.92 -12.87
N GLY A 31 -24.91 -51.03 -12.85
CA GLY A 31 -25.07 -49.65 -13.27
C GLY A 31 -25.62 -49.60 -14.70
N ILE A 32 -26.46 -48.60 -14.99
CA ILE A 32 -27.01 -48.40 -16.33
C ILE A 32 -25.85 -48.08 -17.28
N PRO A 33 -25.63 -48.86 -18.35
CA PRO A 33 -24.55 -48.58 -19.28
C PRO A 33 -24.80 -47.24 -19.97
N LEU A 34 -23.81 -46.33 -19.90
CA LEU A 34 -23.95 -44.95 -20.39
C LEU A 34 -24.34 -44.86 -21.88
N HIS A 35 -23.99 -45.87 -22.68
CA HIS A 35 -24.33 -45.93 -24.10
C HIS A 35 -25.82 -46.19 -24.38
N PHE A 36 -26.61 -46.64 -23.40
CA PHE A 36 -28.07 -46.77 -23.53
C PHE A 36 -28.83 -45.48 -23.23
N LEU A 37 -28.14 -44.44 -22.72
CA LEU A 37 -28.79 -43.16 -22.46
C LEU A 37 -29.04 -42.39 -23.77
N PRO A 38 -30.23 -41.78 -23.96
CA PRO A 38 -30.45 -40.84 -25.05
C PRO A 38 -29.40 -39.72 -25.06
N PRO A 39 -28.99 -39.17 -26.22
CA PRO A 39 -27.91 -38.18 -26.29
C PRO A 39 -28.09 -36.96 -25.36
N SER A 40 -29.33 -36.50 -25.19
CA SER A 40 -29.66 -35.39 -24.29
C SER A 40 -29.50 -35.74 -22.81
N ALA A 41 -29.84 -36.97 -22.42
CA ALA A 41 -29.69 -37.48 -21.05
C ALA A 41 -28.21 -37.77 -20.76
N LEU A 42 -27.50 -38.41 -21.69
CA LEU A 42 -26.06 -38.64 -21.59
C LEU A 42 -25.31 -37.33 -21.41
N ARG A 43 -25.63 -36.31 -22.22
CA ARG A 43 -25.05 -34.98 -22.08
C ARG A 43 -25.28 -34.38 -20.69
N ARG A 44 -26.49 -34.50 -20.13
CA ARG A 44 -26.79 -34.00 -18.76
C ARG A 44 -25.96 -34.73 -17.71
N VAL A 45 -25.83 -36.05 -17.82
CA VAL A 45 -25.01 -36.86 -16.91
C VAL A 45 -23.54 -36.45 -17.02
N LEU A 46 -22.99 -36.38 -18.22
CA LEU A 46 -21.61 -35.96 -18.46
C LEU A 46 -21.35 -34.51 -18.00
N ILE A 47 -22.35 -33.63 -18.06
CA ILE A 47 -22.26 -32.26 -17.53
C ILE A 47 -22.14 -32.24 -15.99
N GLN A 48 -22.61 -33.29 -15.31
CA GLN A 48 -22.56 -33.40 -13.85
C GLN A 48 -21.34 -34.18 -13.33
N LEU A 49 -20.62 -34.89 -14.21
CA LEU A 49 -19.39 -35.60 -13.85
C LEU A 49 -18.19 -34.65 -13.78
N ASP A 50 -17.21 -35.01 -12.96
CA ASP A 50 -15.92 -34.34 -12.93
C ASP A 50 -15.16 -34.56 -14.25
N LEU A 51 -14.33 -33.59 -14.62
CA LEU A 51 -13.50 -33.68 -15.83
C LEU A 51 -12.64 -34.95 -15.85
N LEU A 52 -12.15 -35.39 -14.69
CA LEU A 52 -11.35 -36.61 -14.56
C LEU A 52 -12.14 -37.86 -14.95
N ASP A 53 -13.36 -38.00 -14.44
CA ASP A 53 -14.23 -39.14 -14.74
C ASP A 53 -14.57 -39.19 -16.24
N ILE A 54 -14.84 -38.04 -16.86
CA ILE A 54 -15.11 -37.95 -18.29
C ILE A 54 -13.90 -38.41 -19.10
N LEU A 55 -12.69 -38.03 -18.67
CA LEU A 55 -11.44 -38.47 -19.30
C LEU A 55 -11.25 -39.98 -19.15
N GLU A 56 -11.40 -40.54 -17.96
CA GLU A 56 -11.30 -41.98 -17.74
C GLU A 56 -12.30 -42.74 -18.62
N LEU A 57 -13.57 -42.33 -18.63
CA LEU A 57 -14.61 -42.91 -19.47
C LEU A 57 -14.26 -42.84 -20.97
N SER A 58 -13.67 -41.73 -21.42
CA SER A 58 -13.25 -41.55 -22.81
C SER A 58 -12.09 -42.45 -23.23
N LEU A 59 -11.29 -42.93 -22.27
CA LEU A 59 -10.18 -43.85 -22.49
C LEU A 59 -10.60 -45.33 -22.40
N MET A 60 -11.74 -45.64 -21.79
CA MET A 60 -12.23 -47.02 -21.65
C MET A 60 -12.60 -47.68 -22.98
N SER A 61 -13.17 -46.94 -23.94
CA SER A 61 -13.49 -47.48 -25.27
C SER A 61 -13.65 -46.40 -26.35
N LYS A 62 -13.43 -46.79 -27.61
CA LYS A 62 -13.65 -45.90 -28.78
C LYS A 62 -15.12 -45.46 -28.93
N GLU A 63 -16.05 -46.32 -28.56
CA GLU A 63 -17.49 -46.05 -28.63
C GLU A 63 -17.89 -44.98 -27.61
N LEU A 64 -17.42 -45.10 -26.36
CA LEU A 64 -17.65 -44.09 -25.32
C LEU A 64 -17.02 -42.75 -25.68
N ARG A 65 -15.79 -42.74 -26.20
CA ARG A 65 -15.16 -41.52 -26.73
C ARG A 65 -16.06 -40.83 -27.76
N THR A 66 -16.57 -41.59 -28.73
CA THR A 66 -17.41 -41.05 -29.80
C THR A 66 -18.73 -40.48 -29.25
N LEU A 67 -19.31 -41.13 -28.25
CA LEU A 67 -20.52 -40.65 -27.57
C LEU A 67 -20.27 -39.37 -26.77
N ILE A 68 -19.13 -39.29 -26.07
CA ILE A 68 -18.72 -38.09 -25.33
C ILE A 68 -18.49 -36.91 -26.29
N GLN A 69 -17.77 -37.14 -27.40
CA GLN A 69 -17.56 -36.14 -28.45
C GLN A 69 -18.89 -35.59 -29.00
N LYS A 70 -19.84 -36.48 -29.32
CA LYS A 70 -21.18 -36.11 -29.79
C LYS A 70 -22.01 -35.37 -28.73
N SER A 71 -21.66 -35.49 -27.45
CA SER A 71 -22.35 -34.80 -26.35
C SER A 71 -21.96 -33.33 -26.22
N LEU A 72 -20.97 -32.85 -26.98
CA LEU A 72 -20.59 -31.44 -27.07
C LEU A 72 -20.43 -30.78 -25.69
N ILE A 73 -19.59 -31.41 -24.85
CA ILE A 73 -19.33 -30.95 -23.49
C ILE A 73 -18.52 -29.65 -23.55
N PRO A 74 -19.03 -28.53 -23.00
CA PRO A 74 -18.31 -27.26 -23.05
C PRO A 74 -17.15 -27.25 -22.06
N VAL A 75 -16.00 -26.75 -22.52
CA VAL A 75 -14.83 -26.43 -21.68
C VAL A 75 -14.49 -24.97 -21.92
N HIS A 76 -14.38 -24.20 -20.84
CA HIS A 76 -14.07 -22.78 -20.94
C HIS A 76 -12.67 -22.56 -21.52
N SER A 77 -11.65 -23.23 -20.98
CA SER A 77 -10.30 -23.07 -21.48
C SER A 77 -9.47 -24.34 -21.42
N LEU A 78 -8.63 -24.52 -22.44
CA LEU A 78 -7.64 -25.58 -22.53
C LEU A 78 -6.25 -24.94 -22.68
N GLY A 79 -5.37 -25.22 -21.74
CA GLY A 79 -4.03 -24.64 -21.64
C GLY A 79 -2.94 -25.66 -21.92
N PHE A 80 -2.06 -25.38 -22.88
CA PHE A 80 -0.86 -26.18 -23.16
C PHE A 80 0.38 -25.50 -22.58
N ARG A 81 1.14 -26.25 -21.78
CA ARG A 81 2.48 -25.94 -21.31
C ARG A 81 3.37 -27.14 -21.52
N TRP A 82 4.68 -26.96 -21.52
CA TRP A 82 5.57 -28.07 -21.86
C TRP A 82 5.38 -29.28 -20.95
N TYR A 83 5.37 -29.05 -19.64
CA TYR A 83 5.24 -30.11 -18.64
C TYR A 83 3.81 -30.36 -18.17
N ARG A 84 2.81 -29.69 -18.75
CA ARG A 84 1.43 -29.87 -18.31
C ARG A 84 0.35 -29.38 -19.27
N ILE A 85 -0.79 -30.04 -19.25
CA ILE A 85 -2.04 -29.55 -19.86
C ILE A 85 -3.03 -29.20 -18.74
N LYS A 86 -3.69 -28.05 -18.84
CA LYS A 86 -4.73 -27.64 -17.89
C LYS A 86 -6.07 -27.50 -18.59
N ILE A 87 -7.11 -28.07 -18.00
CA ILE A 87 -8.48 -28.02 -18.50
C ILE A 87 -9.33 -27.31 -17.46
N TYR A 88 -10.01 -26.23 -17.85
CA TYR A 88 -10.93 -25.49 -16.99
C TYR A 88 -12.32 -25.53 -17.58
N ARG A 89 -13.28 -26.06 -16.82
CA ARG A 89 -14.67 -26.14 -17.26
C ARG A 89 -15.36 -24.79 -17.26
N PHE A 90 -15.08 -23.95 -16.26
CA PHE A 90 -15.72 -22.67 -16.03
C PHE A 90 -14.72 -21.50 -15.95
N GLU A 91 -15.19 -20.27 -16.23
CA GLU A 91 -14.36 -19.06 -16.33
C GLU A 91 -13.75 -18.60 -14.99
N LYS A 92 -14.37 -18.93 -13.85
CA LYS A 92 -14.04 -18.33 -12.54
C LYS A 92 -14.02 -19.29 -11.33
N CYS A 93 -13.78 -20.60 -11.51
CA CYS A 93 -13.87 -21.57 -10.40
C CYS A 93 -12.87 -22.74 -10.43
N ASP A 94 -12.78 -23.42 -9.28
CA ASP A 94 -11.84 -24.46 -8.85
C ASP A 94 -11.93 -25.80 -9.61
N GLU A 95 -12.97 -26.06 -10.41
CA GLU A 95 -13.09 -27.30 -11.20
C GLU A 95 -12.15 -27.26 -12.40
N HIS A 96 -10.96 -27.80 -12.18
CA HIS A 96 -9.93 -27.97 -13.19
C HIS A 96 -9.35 -29.38 -13.13
N CYS A 97 -8.87 -29.86 -14.26
CA CYS A 97 -8.05 -31.06 -14.37
C CYS A 97 -6.66 -30.65 -14.89
N GLU A 98 -5.61 -31.16 -14.27
CA GLU A 98 -4.23 -30.95 -14.70
C GLU A 98 -3.62 -32.28 -15.12
N ILE A 99 -3.02 -32.34 -16.30
CA ILE A 99 -2.26 -33.51 -16.75
C ILE A 99 -0.78 -33.11 -16.73
N GLY A 100 0.00 -33.67 -15.84
CA GLY A 100 1.44 -33.42 -15.70
C GLY A 100 2.28 -34.42 -16.48
N PHE A 101 3.32 -33.93 -17.16
CA PHE A 101 4.35 -34.74 -17.81
C PHE A 101 5.63 -34.66 -16.98
N TYR A 102 5.82 -35.63 -16.09
CA TYR A 102 7.04 -35.71 -15.28
C TYR A 102 8.00 -36.71 -15.95
N LYS A 103 9.28 -36.35 -16.00
CA LYS A 103 10.34 -37.33 -16.22
C LYS A 103 10.67 -37.88 -14.83
N GLU A 104 10.58 -39.19 -14.62
CA GLU A 104 11.22 -39.77 -13.43
C GLU A 104 12.67 -39.29 -13.46
N LYS A 105 13.08 -38.48 -12.49
CA LYS A 105 14.50 -38.15 -12.36
C LYS A 105 15.19 -39.45 -12.01
N GLU A 106 15.87 -40.04 -12.99
CA GLU A 106 16.96 -40.98 -12.72
C GLU A 106 17.95 -40.27 -11.79
N GLY A 107 18.02 -40.73 -10.55
CA GLY A 107 18.93 -40.21 -9.53
C GLY A 107 18.40 -39.01 -8.75
N ASN A 108 17.67 -39.28 -7.66
CA ASN A 108 17.96 -38.63 -6.37
C ASN A 108 17.42 -39.48 -5.22
N TYR A 109 18.35 -39.78 -4.31
CA TYR A 109 18.22 -40.46 -3.03
C TYR A 109 16.84 -40.38 -2.38
N ILE A 110 16.38 -41.55 -1.90
CA ILE A 110 15.49 -41.65 -0.75
C ILE A 110 16.21 -40.94 0.41
N SER A 111 15.91 -39.66 0.64
CA SER A 111 16.05 -39.09 1.97
C SER A 111 14.67 -39.18 2.63
N GLU A 112 14.59 -40.04 3.63
CA GLU A 112 13.51 -40.04 4.62
C GLU A 112 13.55 -38.71 5.39
N THR A 113 13.02 -37.64 4.79
CA THR A 113 12.52 -36.52 5.57
C THR A 113 11.14 -36.14 5.05
N ARG A 114 10.14 -36.77 5.67
CA ARG A 114 8.75 -36.31 5.69
C ARG A 114 8.72 -34.82 6.09
N ARG A 115 8.63 -33.93 5.12
CA ARG A 115 7.89 -32.67 5.27
C ARG A 115 6.57 -32.79 4.51
N LYS A 116 5.55 -33.21 5.26
CA LYS A 116 4.14 -33.04 4.89
C LYS A 116 3.85 -31.55 4.75
N THR A 117 3.89 -31.02 3.53
CA THR A 117 3.13 -29.82 3.14
C THR A 117 2.93 -29.83 1.62
N LYS A 118 2.14 -30.77 1.12
CA LYS A 118 1.38 -30.58 -0.12
C LYS A 118 0.03 -31.22 0.08
N ARG A 119 -1.01 -30.40 0.16
CA ARG A 119 -2.35 -30.82 -0.25
C ARG A 119 -2.21 -31.18 -1.72
N GLU A 120 -2.09 -32.46 -2.04
CA GLU A 120 -2.36 -32.93 -3.40
C GLU A 120 -3.81 -32.58 -3.69
N THR A 121 -4.03 -31.49 -4.43
CA THR A 121 -5.35 -31.19 -4.98
C THR A 121 -5.70 -32.34 -5.91
N GLY A 122 -6.75 -33.10 -5.59
CA GLY A 122 -7.09 -34.42 -6.15
C GLY A 122 -7.37 -34.51 -7.66
N ASN A 123 -7.00 -33.50 -8.46
CA ASN A 123 -7.36 -33.38 -9.87
C ASN A 123 -6.15 -33.40 -10.82
N THR A 124 -5.02 -34.00 -10.41
CA THR A 124 -3.81 -34.10 -11.25
C THR A 124 -3.61 -35.54 -11.75
N ILE A 125 -3.52 -35.73 -13.06
CA ILE A 125 -3.12 -36.99 -13.71
C ILE A 125 -1.65 -36.88 -14.10
N ASN A 126 -0.83 -37.85 -13.73
CA ASN A 126 0.56 -37.92 -14.20
C ASN A 126 0.65 -38.86 -15.41
N CYS A 127 1.23 -38.39 -16.51
CA CYS A 127 1.37 -39.15 -17.74
C CYS A 127 2.82 -39.18 -18.23
N PHE A 128 3.22 -40.33 -18.79
CA PHE A 128 4.53 -40.55 -19.41
C PHE A 128 4.33 -40.82 -20.91
N PRO A 129 4.47 -39.80 -21.78
CA PRO A 129 4.31 -40.00 -23.22
C PRO A 129 5.46 -40.86 -23.76
N VAL A 130 5.14 -41.86 -24.59
CA VAL A 130 6.14 -42.78 -25.19
C VAL A 130 7.10 -42.01 -26.10
N ASP A 131 6.58 -41.09 -26.91
CA ASP A 131 7.37 -40.05 -27.60
C ASP A 131 7.13 -38.73 -26.86
N GLU A 132 8.18 -38.15 -26.27
CA GLU A 132 8.07 -36.95 -25.45
C GLU A 132 7.41 -35.78 -26.19
N ASN A 133 7.63 -35.63 -27.50
CA ASN A 133 7.10 -34.52 -28.30
C ASN A 133 5.73 -34.88 -28.87
N ASP A 134 5.64 -35.99 -29.61
CA ASP A 134 4.43 -36.36 -30.34
C ASP A 134 3.30 -36.74 -29.38
N GLY A 135 3.60 -37.48 -28.32
CA GLY A 135 2.60 -37.91 -27.34
C GLY A 135 1.89 -36.74 -26.66
N ARG A 136 2.60 -35.64 -26.39
CA ARG A 136 2.01 -34.43 -25.79
C ARG A 136 1.07 -33.71 -26.74
N VAL A 137 1.44 -33.61 -28.02
CA VAL A 137 0.60 -33.03 -29.08
C VAL A 137 -0.64 -33.88 -29.30
N VAL A 138 -0.47 -35.19 -29.43
CA VAL A 138 -1.57 -36.15 -29.62
C VAL A 138 -2.56 -36.04 -28.47
N LEU A 139 -2.09 -35.99 -27.23
CA LEU A 139 -2.96 -35.84 -26.07
C LEU A 139 -3.67 -34.47 -26.07
N PHE A 140 -2.97 -33.39 -26.38
CA PHE A 140 -3.61 -32.07 -26.45
C PHE A 140 -4.69 -31.99 -27.53
N ASN A 141 -4.42 -32.53 -28.73
CA ASN A 141 -5.38 -32.60 -29.82
C ASN A 141 -6.56 -33.50 -29.47
N TYR A 142 -6.31 -34.64 -28.82
CA TYR A 142 -7.36 -35.52 -28.31
C TYR A 142 -8.33 -34.76 -27.39
N LEU A 143 -7.81 -33.98 -26.45
CA LEU A 143 -8.63 -33.19 -25.51
C LEU A 143 -9.40 -32.08 -26.24
N ASN A 144 -8.75 -31.40 -27.18
CA ASN A 144 -9.39 -30.35 -27.99
C ASN A 144 -10.49 -30.91 -28.91
N GLU A 145 -10.40 -32.17 -29.34
CA GLU A 145 -11.46 -32.87 -30.07
C GLU A 145 -12.56 -33.43 -29.16
N LEU A 146 -12.20 -33.84 -27.93
CA LEU A 146 -13.13 -34.42 -26.98
C LEU A 146 -14.13 -33.38 -26.45
N PHE A 147 -13.68 -32.14 -26.27
CA PHE A 147 -14.46 -31.05 -25.68
C PHE A 147 -14.73 -29.92 -26.67
N VAL A 148 -15.81 -29.16 -26.43
CA VAL A 148 -16.06 -27.88 -27.11
C VAL A 148 -15.30 -26.78 -26.37
N VAL A 149 -14.03 -26.58 -26.76
CA VAL A 149 -13.12 -25.62 -26.12
C VAL A 149 -13.41 -24.20 -26.59
N LYS A 150 -13.74 -23.30 -25.64
CA LYS A 150 -13.98 -21.87 -25.94
C LYS A 150 -12.68 -21.07 -26.10
N GLN A 151 -11.67 -21.34 -25.27
CA GLN A 151 -10.40 -20.60 -25.28
C GLN A 151 -9.19 -21.54 -25.25
N LEU A 152 -8.29 -21.37 -26.21
CA LEU A 152 -7.02 -22.09 -26.25
C LEU A 152 -5.89 -21.19 -25.76
N HIS A 153 -5.14 -21.67 -24.77
CA HIS A 153 -4.03 -20.94 -24.17
C HIS A 153 -2.73 -21.73 -24.34
N TYR A 154 -1.66 -21.05 -24.74
CA TYR A 154 -0.34 -21.64 -24.85
C TYR A 154 0.63 -20.89 -23.95
N THR A 155 1.48 -21.62 -23.24
CA THR A 155 2.64 -21.04 -22.53
C THR A 155 3.88 -21.72 -23.08
N VAL A 156 4.78 -20.92 -23.66
CA VAL A 156 6.05 -21.37 -24.23
C VAL A 156 7.10 -21.47 -23.13
N ASP A 157 6.85 -22.29 -22.11
CA ASP A 157 7.77 -22.52 -21.00
C ASP A 157 8.63 -23.77 -21.25
N CYS A 158 9.93 -23.59 -21.48
CA CYS A 158 10.88 -24.70 -21.69
C CYS A 158 10.58 -25.58 -22.92
N TRP A 159 9.99 -25.03 -23.99
CA TRP A 159 9.76 -25.77 -25.22
C TRP A 159 11.10 -26.05 -25.92
N PRO A 160 11.46 -27.31 -26.20
CA PRO A 160 12.66 -27.63 -26.96
C PRO A 160 12.60 -27.06 -28.37
N THR A 161 13.72 -26.61 -28.92
CA THR A 161 13.81 -26.16 -30.32
C THR A 161 13.30 -27.23 -31.29
N SER A 162 13.61 -28.50 -31.04
CA SER A 162 13.10 -29.62 -31.83
C SER A 162 11.58 -29.75 -31.83
N PHE A 163 10.90 -29.37 -30.74
CA PHE A 163 9.44 -29.32 -30.68
C PHE A 163 8.89 -28.16 -31.51
N ILE A 164 9.51 -26.99 -31.37
CA ILE A 164 9.11 -25.77 -32.10
C ILE A 164 9.19 -26.02 -33.60
N ASP A 165 10.30 -26.59 -34.07
CA ASP A 165 10.55 -26.80 -35.49
C ASP A 165 9.68 -27.92 -36.08
N ASN A 166 9.42 -29.01 -35.34
CA ASN A 166 8.83 -30.23 -35.91
C ASN A 166 7.39 -30.55 -35.47
N TYR A 167 6.86 -29.88 -34.44
CA TYR A 167 5.59 -30.28 -33.82
C TYR A 167 4.62 -29.12 -33.57
N MET A 168 5.09 -27.87 -33.46
CA MET A 168 4.22 -26.73 -33.18
C MET A 168 3.12 -26.54 -34.23
N TYR A 169 3.41 -26.82 -35.50
CA TYR A 169 2.42 -26.74 -36.59
C TYR A 169 1.26 -27.74 -36.48
N LYS A 170 1.40 -28.78 -35.65
CA LYS A 170 0.38 -29.80 -35.36
C LYS A 170 -0.59 -29.38 -34.26
N LEU A 171 -0.32 -28.28 -33.55
CA LEU A 171 -1.21 -27.71 -32.54
C LEU A 171 -2.33 -26.87 -33.21
N PRO A 172 -3.50 -26.72 -32.55
CA PRO A 172 -4.55 -25.82 -33.01
C PRO A 172 -4.05 -24.39 -33.23
N ARG A 173 -4.31 -23.84 -34.43
CA ARG A 173 -3.73 -22.56 -34.87
C ARG A 173 -4.53 -21.31 -34.51
N ARG A 174 -5.79 -21.47 -34.07
CA ARG A 174 -6.65 -20.36 -33.62
C ARG A 174 -6.62 -20.34 -32.10
N ILE A 175 -5.93 -19.36 -31.54
CA ILE A 175 -5.63 -19.36 -30.11
C ILE A 175 -6.13 -18.09 -29.46
N TYR A 176 -6.61 -18.22 -28.22
CA TYR A 176 -7.05 -17.07 -27.45
C TYR A 176 -5.85 -16.35 -26.82
N SER A 177 -4.91 -17.08 -26.24
CA SER A 177 -3.70 -16.44 -25.70
C SER A 177 -2.42 -17.22 -25.89
N LEU A 178 -1.34 -16.50 -26.17
CA LEU A 178 0.04 -17.00 -26.17
C LEU A 178 0.82 -16.30 -25.05
N THR A 179 1.43 -17.07 -24.15
CA THR A 179 2.33 -16.54 -23.12
C THR A 179 3.76 -16.99 -23.40
N ILE A 180 4.66 -16.03 -23.55
CA ILE A 180 6.09 -16.27 -23.78
C ILE A 180 6.85 -15.77 -22.54
N PRO A 181 7.25 -16.68 -21.64
CA PRO A 181 8.17 -16.34 -20.57
C PRO A 181 9.57 -16.14 -21.15
N GLY A 182 10.24 -15.08 -20.79
CA GLY A 182 11.68 -14.97 -20.94
C GLY A 182 12.37 -15.65 -19.77
N ASP A 183 13.59 -16.03 -20.08
CA ASP A 183 14.44 -16.94 -19.34
C ASP A 183 15.08 -16.32 -18.09
N GLY A 184 14.98 -15.00 -17.88
CA GLY A 184 15.64 -14.30 -16.77
C GLY A 184 17.17 -14.24 -16.90
N ASN A 185 17.76 -15.24 -17.57
CA ASN A 185 19.17 -15.36 -17.97
C ASN A 185 19.23 -15.55 -19.51
N ASP A 186 19.75 -14.54 -20.20
CA ASP A 186 20.18 -14.50 -21.60
C ASP A 186 19.33 -15.19 -22.69
N GLN A 187 18.58 -14.33 -23.40
CA GLN A 187 18.33 -14.24 -24.85
C GLN A 187 17.59 -15.36 -25.60
N LYS A 188 17.46 -16.59 -25.10
CA LYS A 188 16.91 -17.69 -25.94
C LYS A 188 15.42 -17.59 -26.22
N GLY A 189 14.63 -16.99 -25.32
CA GLY A 189 13.19 -16.81 -25.54
C GLY A 189 12.83 -15.75 -26.59
N GLY A 190 13.68 -14.73 -26.77
CA GLY A 190 13.38 -13.55 -27.59
C GLY A 190 13.64 -13.72 -29.08
N GLU A 191 14.68 -14.49 -29.46
CA GLU A 191 15.07 -14.71 -30.86
C GLU A 191 14.06 -15.54 -31.67
N HIS A 192 13.03 -16.08 -31.01
CA HIS A 192 12.07 -17.00 -31.62
C HIS A 192 10.63 -16.50 -31.59
N ILE A 193 10.35 -15.27 -31.14
CA ILE A 193 8.96 -14.75 -31.10
C ILE A 193 8.31 -14.83 -32.47
N ASP A 194 9.00 -14.39 -33.51
CA ASP A 194 8.45 -14.41 -34.87
C ASP A 194 8.10 -15.83 -35.32
N ARG A 195 8.94 -16.82 -34.98
CA ARG A 195 8.65 -18.24 -35.28
C ARG A 195 7.40 -18.74 -34.57
N TYR A 196 7.17 -18.30 -33.33
CA TYR A 196 5.94 -18.63 -32.61
C TYR A 196 4.72 -17.99 -33.27
N LEU A 197 4.82 -16.71 -33.61
CA LEU A 197 3.73 -15.96 -34.23
C LEU A 197 3.35 -16.53 -35.60
N ASP A 198 4.34 -16.89 -36.43
CA ASP A 198 4.13 -17.45 -37.76
C ASP A 198 3.33 -18.78 -37.75
N CYS A 199 3.30 -19.50 -36.63
CA CYS A 199 2.54 -20.75 -36.52
C CYS A 199 1.05 -20.57 -36.20
N PHE A 200 0.61 -19.37 -35.82
CA PHE A 200 -0.77 -19.10 -35.42
C PHE A 200 -1.46 -18.12 -36.38
N TYR A 201 -2.71 -18.41 -36.74
CA TYR A 201 -3.46 -17.55 -37.67
C TYR A 201 -3.98 -16.28 -36.99
N SER A 202 -4.40 -16.41 -35.72
CA SER A 202 -4.99 -15.32 -34.94
C SER A 202 -4.66 -15.52 -33.47
N ILE A 203 -4.26 -14.43 -32.81
CA ILE A 203 -3.94 -14.40 -31.38
C ILE A 203 -4.71 -13.25 -30.75
N ASP A 204 -5.72 -13.56 -29.94
CA ASP A 204 -6.48 -12.51 -29.26
C ASP A 204 -5.63 -11.80 -28.19
N CYS A 205 -4.78 -12.54 -27.46
CA CYS A 205 -3.94 -12.00 -26.40
C CYS A 205 -2.50 -12.55 -26.44
N LEU A 206 -1.53 -11.71 -26.79
CA LEU A 206 -0.10 -12.03 -26.65
C LEU A 206 0.41 -11.49 -25.31
N LYS A 207 1.00 -12.36 -24.50
CA LYS A 207 1.61 -12.01 -23.21
C LYS A 207 3.08 -12.37 -23.21
N ILE A 208 3.93 -11.40 -22.97
CA ILE A 208 5.38 -11.55 -22.89
C ILE A 208 5.80 -11.21 -21.47
N THR A 209 6.54 -12.11 -20.80
CA THR A 209 6.89 -11.93 -19.39
C THR A 209 8.37 -12.12 -19.14
N ASN A 210 9.05 -11.30 -18.32
CA ASN A 210 10.47 -11.42 -17.94
C ASN A 210 11.47 -11.32 -19.12
N GLY A 211 12.49 -10.45 -19.06
CA GLY A 211 13.61 -10.45 -20.01
C GLY A 211 13.53 -9.38 -21.11
N LYS A 212 14.53 -9.38 -22.01
CA LYS A 212 14.66 -8.43 -23.13
C LYS A 212 14.12 -9.06 -24.42
N PHE A 213 13.23 -8.35 -25.10
CA PHE A 213 12.62 -8.83 -26.35
C PHE A 213 12.80 -7.83 -27.47
N ARG A 214 13.05 -8.37 -28.66
CA ARG A 214 12.85 -7.65 -29.92
C ARG A 214 11.67 -8.28 -30.63
N LEU A 215 10.84 -7.44 -31.21
CA LEU A 215 9.68 -7.89 -31.97
C LEU A 215 9.88 -7.42 -33.40
N SER A 216 9.93 -8.35 -34.35
CA SER A 216 9.86 -7.95 -35.75
C SER A 216 8.46 -7.43 -36.06
N ARG A 217 8.34 -6.65 -37.14
CA ARG A 217 7.09 -6.01 -37.55
C ARG A 217 5.98 -7.05 -37.65
N ASN A 218 4.95 -6.87 -36.85
CA ASN A 218 3.93 -7.89 -36.62
C ASN A 218 3.11 -8.16 -37.90
N LYS A 219 3.09 -9.40 -38.38
CA LYS A 219 2.25 -9.83 -39.52
C LYS A 219 0.82 -10.20 -39.12
N HIS A 220 0.55 -10.34 -37.82
CA HIS A 220 -0.71 -10.89 -37.31
C HIS A 220 -1.53 -9.86 -36.52
N SER A 221 -2.85 -9.88 -36.69
CA SER A 221 -3.77 -9.08 -35.89
C SER A 221 -3.78 -9.56 -34.44
N ILE A 222 -3.16 -8.80 -33.54
CA ILE A 222 -3.16 -9.05 -32.08
C ILE A 222 -4.10 -8.05 -31.41
N LYS A 223 -5.20 -8.50 -30.81
CA LYS A 223 -6.13 -7.57 -30.14
C LYS A 223 -5.53 -7.00 -28.86
N LYS A 224 -4.91 -7.84 -28.04
CA LYS A 224 -4.35 -7.47 -26.74
C LYS A 224 -2.88 -7.88 -26.62
N LEU A 225 -2.03 -6.92 -26.30
CA LEU A 225 -0.61 -7.11 -26.04
C LEU A 225 -0.32 -6.83 -24.56
N VAL A 226 0.36 -7.75 -23.88
CA VAL A 226 0.68 -7.65 -22.47
C VAL A 226 2.18 -7.88 -22.26
N PHE A 227 2.90 -6.86 -21.80
CA PHE A 227 4.26 -6.97 -21.31
C PHE A 227 4.24 -7.01 -19.79
N LYS A 228 4.93 -7.97 -19.17
CA LYS A 228 5.04 -8.05 -17.71
C LYS A 228 6.48 -8.33 -17.32
N ASP A 229 7.09 -7.47 -16.50
CA ASP A 229 8.50 -7.63 -16.10
C ASP A 229 9.45 -7.72 -17.34
N ALA A 230 9.02 -7.18 -18.49
CA ALA A 230 9.69 -7.33 -19.78
C ALA A 230 10.22 -5.99 -20.28
N ILE A 231 11.44 -6.01 -20.83
CA ILE A 231 12.12 -4.84 -21.41
C ILE A 231 11.92 -4.88 -22.92
N VAL A 232 11.13 -3.94 -23.44
CA VAL A 232 10.81 -3.86 -24.88
C VAL A 232 11.11 -2.46 -25.43
N PRO A 233 11.93 -2.33 -26.48
CA PRO A 233 12.21 -1.06 -27.12
C PRO A 233 10.92 -0.36 -27.60
N ILE A 234 10.87 0.97 -27.48
CA ILE A 234 9.70 1.74 -27.92
C ILE A 234 9.46 1.61 -29.43
N SER A 235 10.54 1.47 -30.21
CA SER A 235 10.50 1.22 -31.64
C SER A 235 9.64 0.01 -31.96
N ASP A 236 9.68 -1.01 -31.10
CA ASP A 236 9.06 -2.29 -31.31
C ASP A 236 7.60 -2.21 -30.87
N VAL A 237 7.33 -1.60 -29.70
CA VAL A 237 5.95 -1.36 -29.23
C VAL A 237 5.13 -0.55 -30.23
N ASN A 238 5.73 0.48 -30.86
CA ASN A 238 5.06 1.31 -31.86
C ASN A 238 4.73 0.58 -33.17
N GLN A 239 5.37 -0.56 -33.45
CA GLN A 239 5.10 -1.35 -34.65
C GLN A 239 3.86 -2.24 -34.50
N PHE A 240 3.28 -2.36 -33.29
CA PHE A 240 2.10 -3.20 -33.08
C PHE A 240 0.79 -2.46 -33.31
N GLU A 241 0.03 -2.98 -34.26
CA GLU A 241 -1.39 -2.71 -34.40
C GLU A 241 -2.15 -3.58 -33.39
N CYS A 242 -2.41 -3.04 -32.20
CA CYS A 242 -3.24 -3.70 -31.20
C CYS A 242 -4.32 -2.76 -30.64
N GLU A 243 -5.43 -3.32 -30.17
CA GLU A 243 -6.52 -2.55 -29.55
C GLU A 243 -6.24 -2.26 -28.07
N SER A 244 -5.47 -3.13 -27.40
CA SER A 244 -5.16 -3.04 -25.98
C SER A 244 -3.70 -3.33 -25.72
N LEU A 245 -2.97 -2.37 -25.16
CA LEU A 245 -1.59 -2.51 -24.69
C LEU A 245 -1.55 -2.44 -23.17
N VAL A 246 -0.96 -3.46 -22.53
CA VAL A 246 -0.76 -3.49 -21.09
C VAL A 246 0.72 -3.73 -20.80
N ILE A 247 1.32 -2.86 -20.01
CA ILE A 247 2.70 -2.95 -19.56
C ILE A 247 2.65 -3.07 -18.04
N PHE A 248 3.31 -4.08 -17.46
CA PHE A 248 3.46 -4.27 -16.02
C PHE A 248 4.93 -4.26 -15.68
N ASN A 249 5.29 -3.58 -14.58
CA ASN A 249 6.59 -3.69 -13.95
C ASN A 249 7.74 -3.49 -14.94
N ASN A 250 7.66 -2.42 -15.73
CA ASN A 250 8.74 -2.11 -16.67
C ASN A 250 9.82 -1.35 -15.90
N ILE A 251 10.78 -2.09 -15.35
CA ILE A 251 11.76 -1.62 -14.35
C ILE A 251 12.75 -0.58 -14.94
N PHE A 252 12.78 -0.36 -16.26
CA PHE A 252 13.94 0.30 -16.90
C PHE A 252 13.65 1.35 -17.97
N GLN A 253 12.44 1.90 -18.10
CA GLN A 253 12.18 2.91 -19.13
C GLN A 253 12.07 4.33 -18.53
N PRO A 254 12.86 5.30 -19.02
CA PRO A 254 12.78 6.70 -18.61
C PRO A 254 11.37 7.27 -18.82
N THR A 255 11.00 8.30 -18.06
CA THR A 255 9.74 9.05 -18.25
C THR A 255 9.50 9.49 -19.70
N GLU A 256 10.57 9.83 -20.42
CA GLU A 256 10.56 10.18 -21.85
C GLU A 256 9.98 9.07 -22.75
N TYR A 257 10.14 7.79 -22.37
CA TYR A 257 9.57 6.66 -23.09
C TYR A 257 8.05 6.76 -23.15
N PHE A 258 7.40 7.00 -22.01
CA PHE A 258 5.95 7.06 -21.93
C PHE A 258 5.40 8.32 -22.62
N ASN A 259 6.09 9.46 -22.49
CA ASN A 259 5.76 10.67 -23.24
C ASN A 259 5.77 10.40 -24.75
N LYS A 260 6.81 9.75 -25.27
CA LYS A 260 6.92 9.40 -26.69
C LYS A 260 5.83 8.42 -27.13
N LEU A 261 5.46 7.45 -26.30
CA LEU A 261 4.35 6.52 -26.59
C LEU A 261 3.01 7.26 -26.71
N ILE A 262 2.73 8.20 -25.78
CA ILE A 262 1.50 9.01 -25.81
C ILE A 262 1.49 9.93 -27.03
N ARG A 263 2.60 10.61 -27.33
CA ARG A 263 2.72 11.46 -28.53
C ARG A 263 2.53 10.66 -29.82
N ASN A 264 3.07 9.45 -29.89
CA ASN A 264 2.85 8.58 -31.04
C ASN A 264 1.38 8.20 -31.17
N TRP A 265 0.70 7.90 -30.06
CA TRP A 265 -0.75 7.68 -30.08
C TRP A 265 -1.53 8.93 -30.51
N MET A 266 -1.12 10.13 -30.09
CA MET A 266 -1.74 11.39 -30.52
C MET A 266 -1.57 11.66 -32.02
N ASN A 267 -0.43 11.27 -32.59
CA ASN A 267 -0.08 11.56 -33.98
C ASN A 267 -0.51 10.45 -34.96
N ASN A 268 -0.63 9.20 -34.51
CA ASN A 268 -0.86 8.05 -35.38
C ASN A 268 -2.30 7.55 -35.34
N LYS A 269 -2.78 7.06 -36.49
CA LYS A 269 -4.03 6.28 -36.61
C LYS A 269 -3.84 4.84 -36.08
N THR A 270 -3.30 4.68 -34.88
CA THR A 270 -3.22 3.34 -34.27
C THR A 270 -4.63 2.87 -33.87
N PRO A 271 -4.89 1.55 -33.89
CA PRO A 271 -6.15 0.98 -33.40
C PRO A 271 -6.20 0.92 -31.86
N LEU A 272 -5.20 1.46 -31.15
CA LEU A 272 -5.06 1.36 -29.70
C LEU A 272 -6.17 2.12 -28.96
N ARG A 273 -7.07 1.37 -28.33
CA ARG A 273 -8.20 1.86 -27.53
C ARG A 273 -7.94 1.84 -26.03
N TYR A 274 -7.00 1.01 -25.60
CA TYR A 274 -6.68 0.81 -24.20
C TYR A 274 -5.18 0.74 -23.98
N LEU A 275 -4.65 1.63 -23.15
CA LEU A 275 -3.27 1.58 -22.71
C LEU A 275 -3.24 1.54 -21.19
N ARG A 276 -2.57 0.55 -20.61
CA ARG A 276 -2.32 0.49 -19.18
C ARG A 276 -0.85 0.23 -18.91
N ILE A 277 -0.23 1.06 -18.10
CA ILE A 277 1.16 0.93 -17.69
C ILE A 277 1.18 0.87 -16.17
N ASN A 278 1.62 -0.26 -15.61
CA ASN A 278 1.78 -0.45 -14.18
C ASN A 278 3.26 -0.28 -13.83
N PHE A 279 3.54 0.50 -12.79
CA PHE A 279 4.88 0.79 -12.32
C PHE A 279 5.14 -0.01 -11.03
N GLU A 280 6.38 -0.48 -10.84
CA GLU A 280 6.79 -1.10 -9.56
C GLU A 280 7.07 -0.08 -8.47
N SER A 281 7.40 1.15 -8.85
CA SER A 281 7.75 2.24 -7.94
C SER A 281 6.99 3.52 -8.28
N ASP A 282 6.71 4.33 -7.25
CA ASP A 282 6.05 5.64 -7.32
C ASP A 282 6.97 6.73 -7.93
N GLN A 283 7.95 6.36 -8.76
CA GLN A 283 8.96 7.28 -9.32
C GLN A 283 8.52 7.98 -10.62
N HIS A 284 7.33 7.69 -11.14
CA HIS A 284 6.91 8.09 -12.49
C HIS A 284 5.95 9.27 -12.49
N ASN A 285 6.50 10.48 -12.29
CA ASN A 285 5.70 11.73 -12.25
C ASN A 285 4.86 11.93 -13.52
N LEU A 286 3.52 11.86 -13.39
CA LEU A 286 2.56 12.10 -14.49
C LEU A 286 2.85 13.39 -15.24
N ILE A 287 3.17 14.46 -14.51
CA ILE A 287 3.38 15.80 -15.08
C ILE A 287 4.59 15.76 -16.01
N ARG A 288 5.64 15.02 -15.63
CA ARG A 288 6.80 14.79 -16.50
C ARG A 288 6.44 13.88 -17.69
N ILE A 289 5.64 12.84 -17.50
CA ILE A 289 5.17 11.98 -18.61
C ILE A 289 4.35 12.80 -19.61
N LEU A 290 3.56 13.77 -19.15
CA LEU A 290 2.70 14.62 -19.97
C LEU A 290 3.36 15.94 -20.39
N GLU A 291 4.65 16.11 -20.14
CA GLU A 291 5.33 17.37 -20.43
C GLU A 291 5.25 17.71 -21.93
N GLY A 292 4.78 18.94 -22.19
CA GLY A 292 4.53 19.45 -23.53
C GLY A 292 3.37 18.76 -24.28
N ILE A 293 2.48 18.04 -23.59
CA ILE A 293 1.24 17.51 -24.15
C ILE A 293 0.08 18.40 -23.67
N LYS A 294 -0.77 18.85 -24.60
CA LYS A 294 -1.95 19.63 -24.25
C LYS A 294 -2.94 18.74 -23.48
N ILE A 295 -3.25 19.15 -22.26
CA ILE A 295 -4.20 18.46 -21.37
C ILE A 295 -5.54 19.20 -21.34
N GLU A 296 -6.63 18.44 -21.26
CA GLU A 296 -8.00 18.93 -21.11
C GLU A 296 -8.64 18.28 -19.87
N PRO A 297 -9.65 18.89 -19.22
CA PRO A 297 -10.41 18.21 -18.18
C PRO A 297 -11.04 16.93 -18.75
N SER A 298 -10.90 15.81 -18.05
CA SER A 298 -11.67 14.61 -18.40
C SER A 298 -13.04 14.63 -17.71
N GLU A 299 -14.02 13.91 -18.27
CA GLU A 299 -15.31 13.67 -17.60
C GLU A 299 -15.19 12.71 -16.40
N TYR A 300 -14.00 12.18 -16.11
CA TYR A 300 -13.75 11.20 -15.06
C TYR A 300 -12.95 11.83 -13.91
N ALA A 301 -13.47 11.70 -12.69
CA ALA A 301 -12.76 12.15 -11.49
C ALA A 301 -11.38 11.46 -11.38
N ASN A 302 -10.32 12.24 -11.16
CA ASN A 302 -8.92 11.81 -11.08
C ASN A 302 -8.26 11.39 -12.42
N TYR A 303 -8.86 11.74 -13.55
CA TYR A 303 -8.26 11.54 -14.87
C TYR A 303 -8.13 12.88 -15.61
N ILE A 304 -7.08 12.98 -16.42
CA ILE A 304 -6.77 14.08 -17.32
C ILE A 304 -7.11 13.65 -18.75
N GLY A 305 -7.82 14.49 -19.49
CA GLY A 305 -8.15 14.25 -20.89
C GLY A 305 -6.97 14.61 -21.79
N ILE A 306 -6.71 13.77 -22.80
CA ILE A 306 -5.78 14.08 -23.89
C ILE A 306 -6.50 13.83 -25.20
N ARG A 307 -6.39 14.79 -26.11
CA ARG A 307 -7.01 14.73 -27.43
C ARG A 307 -6.00 14.24 -28.45
N ARG A 308 -6.41 13.32 -29.31
CA ARG A 308 -5.63 12.84 -30.44
C ARG A 308 -5.67 13.87 -31.57
N ASP A 309 -4.51 14.26 -32.08
CA ASP A 309 -4.39 15.35 -33.05
C ASP A 309 -4.97 14.99 -34.42
N CYS A 310 -4.88 13.71 -34.80
CA CYS A 310 -5.28 13.28 -36.14
C CYS A 310 -6.80 13.11 -36.35
N ASP A 311 -7.59 12.88 -35.30
CA ASP A 311 -9.03 12.64 -35.42
C ASP A 311 -9.88 13.20 -34.25
N GLY A 312 -9.25 13.97 -33.35
CA GLY A 312 -9.94 14.60 -32.23
C GLY A 312 -10.37 13.63 -31.12
N LEU A 313 -9.93 12.38 -31.18
CA LEU A 313 -10.37 11.37 -30.24
C LEU A 313 -9.82 11.60 -28.83
N MET A 314 -10.68 11.49 -27.81
CA MET A 314 -10.30 11.71 -26.42
C MET A 314 -9.88 10.41 -25.73
N ALA A 315 -8.76 10.48 -25.01
CA ALA A 315 -8.34 9.51 -24.02
C ALA A 315 -8.40 10.11 -22.62
N ALA A 316 -8.92 9.36 -21.66
CA ALA A 316 -8.82 9.72 -20.24
C ALA A 316 -7.60 9.03 -19.64
N ILE A 317 -6.63 9.81 -19.17
CA ILE A 317 -5.37 9.37 -18.57
C ILE A 317 -5.41 9.62 -17.06
N GLY A 318 -5.32 8.57 -16.26
CA GLY A 318 -5.37 8.69 -14.80
C GLY A 318 -4.41 7.75 -14.08
N PHE A 319 -4.22 8.03 -12.79
CA PHE A 319 -3.47 7.17 -11.88
C PHE A 319 -4.41 6.31 -11.04
N GLY A 320 -4.31 5.00 -11.18
CA GLY A 320 -4.68 4.07 -10.12
C GLY A 320 -3.55 3.97 -9.10
N ARG A 321 -3.79 3.30 -7.95
CA ARG A 321 -2.80 3.15 -6.86
C ARG A 321 -1.39 2.67 -7.29
N ARG A 322 -1.20 2.11 -8.51
CA ARG A 322 0.10 1.66 -9.08
C ARG A 322 0.17 1.67 -10.62
N PHE A 323 -0.71 2.40 -11.32
CA PHE A 323 -0.72 2.34 -12.79
C PHE A 323 -1.30 3.58 -13.47
N LEU A 324 -0.71 3.93 -14.61
CA LEU A 324 -1.25 4.83 -15.62
C LEU A 324 -2.23 4.08 -16.51
N GLU A 325 -3.42 4.64 -16.71
CA GLU A 325 -4.43 4.05 -17.59
C GLU A 325 -4.98 5.10 -18.55
N SER A 326 -4.98 4.80 -19.85
CA SER A 326 -5.62 5.53 -20.92
C SER A 326 -6.74 4.67 -21.53
N ARG A 327 -7.95 5.22 -21.56
CA ARG A 327 -9.13 4.57 -22.16
C ARG A 327 -9.78 5.46 -23.21
N GLN A 328 -10.06 4.88 -24.38
CA GLN A 328 -10.84 5.48 -25.46
C GLN A 328 -12.31 5.06 -25.38
N ASN A 329 -13.23 5.98 -25.69
CA ASN A 329 -14.68 5.71 -25.82
C ASN A 329 -15.27 4.90 -24.65
N CYS A 330 -15.03 5.33 -23.41
CA CYS A 330 -15.63 4.64 -22.27
C CYS A 330 -17.15 4.90 -22.26
N ASN A 331 -17.92 4.03 -22.90
CA ASN A 331 -19.29 3.73 -22.49
C ASN A 331 -19.26 2.89 -21.21
N ILE A 332 -18.49 3.32 -20.20
CA ILE A 332 -18.73 2.86 -18.83
C ILE A 332 -20.06 3.52 -18.53
N LYS A 333 -21.15 2.73 -18.58
CA LYS A 333 -22.52 3.16 -18.27
C LYS A 333 -22.39 4.26 -17.23
N LYS A 334 -22.74 5.50 -17.60
CA LYS A 334 -22.96 6.57 -16.64
C LYS A 334 -23.62 5.85 -15.48
N LYS A 335 -22.96 5.75 -14.31
CA LYS A 335 -23.75 5.47 -13.11
C LYS A 335 -24.82 6.52 -13.24
N LYS A 336 -26.08 6.10 -13.51
CA LYS A 336 -27.21 7.02 -13.46
C LYS A 336 -26.92 7.80 -12.19
N PRO A 337 -26.71 9.13 -12.25
CA PRO A 337 -26.56 9.87 -11.02
C PRO A 337 -27.72 9.37 -10.19
N ILE A 338 -27.40 8.76 -9.04
CA ILE A 338 -28.45 8.51 -8.06
C ILE A 338 -29.14 9.87 -8.01
N GLU A 339 -30.45 9.92 -8.25
CA GLU A 339 -31.20 11.16 -8.04
C GLU A 339 -31.00 11.47 -6.56
N GLU A 340 -29.93 12.20 -6.26
CA GLU A 340 -29.57 12.61 -4.93
C GLU A 340 -30.72 13.51 -4.54
N ASN A 341 -31.50 13.05 -3.56
CA ASN A 341 -32.41 13.92 -2.84
C ASN A 341 -31.59 15.15 -2.43
N LYS A 342 -31.80 16.26 -3.16
CA LYS A 342 -31.08 17.50 -2.93
C LYS A 342 -31.54 18.05 -1.59
N PHE A 343 -30.88 17.65 -0.53
CA PHE A 343 -31.14 18.19 0.80
C PHE A 343 -30.61 19.63 0.83
N PRO A 344 -31.47 20.66 0.94
CA PRO A 344 -31.05 22.04 0.84
C PRO A 344 -30.43 22.49 2.18
N MET A 345 -29.26 21.96 2.51
CA MET A 345 -28.58 22.16 3.80
C MET A 345 -28.49 23.65 4.18
N TYR A 346 -28.15 24.53 3.24
CA TYR A 346 -28.05 25.97 3.47
C TYR A 346 -29.39 26.70 3.65
N SER A 347 -30.51 26.02 3.42
CA SER A 347 -31.86 26.55 3.66
C SER A 347 -32.38 26.18 5.05
N LEU A 348 -31.64 25.37 5.81
CA LEU A 348 -32.01 25.07 7.19
C LEU A 348 -31.90 26.32 8.09
N PRO A 349 -32.81 26.49 9.05
CA PRO A 349 -32.63 27.45 10.14
C PRO A 349 -31.28 27.22 10.84
N LEU A 350 -30.63 28.31 11.30
CA LEU A 350 -29.28 28.25 11.85
C LEU A 350 -29.11 27.22 12.98
N LEU A 351 -30.13 27.03 13.83
CA LEU A 351 -30.11 26.04 14.91
C LEU A 351 -30.08 24.59 14.38
N ALA A 352 -30.89 24.30 13.36
CA ALA A 352 -30.91 22.99 12.72
C ALA A 352 -29.61 22.73 11.95
N LEU A 353 -29.11 23.74 11.24
CA LEU A 353 -27.82 23.65 10.56
C LEU A 353 -26.67 23.42 11.54
N LYS A 354 -26.68 24.10 12.68
CA LYS A 354 -25.70 23.91 13.75
C LYS A 354 -25.75 22.50 14.33
N ALA A 355 -26.94 21.93 14.51
CA ALA A 355 -27.08 20.54 14.94
C ALA A 355 -26.46 19.58 13.91
N VAL A 356 -26.76 19.75 12.62
CA VAL A 356 -26.19 18.93 11.54
C VAL A 356 -24.66 19.06 11.48
N VAL A 357 -24.12 20.28 11.56
CA VAL A 357 -22.68 20.54 11.51
C VAL A 357 -21.95 19.95 12.72
N ASN A 358 -22.57 19.91 13.90
CA ASN A 358 -21.95 19.30 15.08
C ASN A 358 -21.88 17.76 15.00
N GLU A 359 -22.72 17.13 14.17
CA GLU A 359 -22.67 15.68 13.92
C GLU A 359 -21.66 15.29 12.83
N MET A 360 -21.26 16.24 11.98
CA MET A 360 -20.27 16.04 10.93
C MET A 360 -18.87 15.84 11.50
N ASN A 361 -18.06 15.01 10.83
CA ASN A 361 -16.64 14.92 11.17
C ASN A 361 -15.88 16.16 10.66
N PRO A 362 -14.71 16.48 11.24
CA PRO A 362 -13.95 17.68 10.84
C PRO A 362 -13.57 17.72 9.35
N ALA A 363 -13.40 16.56 8.71
CA ALA A 363 -13.09 16.47 7.29
C ALA A 363 -14.29 16.95 6.44
N GLU A 364 -15.51 16.50 6.75
CA GLU A 364 -16.74 16.91 6.05
C GLU A 364 -16.97 18.41 6.17
N ILE A 365 -16.81 18.96 7.37
CA ILE A 365 -16.96 20.40 7.63
C ILE A 365 -15.96 21.19 6.79
N LEU A 366 -14.71 20.71 6.71
CA LEU A 366 -13.67 21.33 5.91
C LEU A 366 -14.00 21.29 4.42
N GLU A 367 -14.38 20.13 3.88
CA GLU A 367 -14.75 19.99 2.46
C GLU A 367 -15.84 20.99 2.09
N ILE A 368 -16.87 21.13 2.93
CA ILE A 368 -17.95 22.08 2.74
C ILE A 368 -17.42 23.53 2.80
N ALA A 369 -16.58 23.84 3.79
CA ALA A 369 -16.02 25.18 3.96
C ALA A 369 -15.17 25.61 2.75
N LEU A 370 -14.44 24.67 2.12
CA LEU A 370 -13.59 24.93 0.96
C LEU A 370 -14.36 25.16 -0.35
N LEU A 371 -15.67 24.92 -0.39
CA LEU A 371 -16.48 25.15 -1.60
C LEU A 371 -16.60 26.63 -1.96
N SER A 372 -16.68 27.53 -0.97
CA SER A 372 -16.79 28.98 -1.20
C SER A 372 -16.58 29.80 0.08
N LYS A 373 -16.29 31.11 -0.07
CA LYS A 373 -16.25 32.06 1.07
C LYS A 373 -17.56 32.09 1.86
N LYS A 374 -18.70 31.96 1.17
CA LYS A 374 -20.03 31.88 1.79
C LYS A 374 -20.16 30.61 2.63
N SER A 375 -19.73 29.46 2.09
CA SER A 375 -19.74 28.18 2.80
C SER A 375 -18.86 28.22 4.06
N LYS A 376 -17.65 28.78 3.98
CA LYS A 376 -16.78 29.03 5.14
C LYS A 376 -17.49 29.87 6.21
N ALA A 377 -18.09 30.99 5.83
CA ALA A 377 -18.79 31.87 6.77
C ALA A 377 -19.95 31.16 7.48
N VAL A 378 -20.73 30.36 6.74
CA VAL A 378 -21.84 29.58 7.30
C VAL A 378 -21.34 28.50 8.26
N MET A 379 -20.30 27.74 7.88
CA MET A 379 -19.71 26.72 8.76
C MET A 379 -19.14 27.38 10.03
N LYS A 380 -18.44 28.51 9.90
CA LYS A 380 -17.92 29.28 11.04
C LYS A 380 -19.03 29.77 11.98
N ALA A 381 -20.16 30.24 11.44
CA ALA A 381 -21.32 30.67 12.24
C ALA A 381 -21.96 29.52 13.03
N CYS A 382 -21.85 28.28 12.55
CA CYS A 382 -22.29 27.08 13.28
C CYS A 382 -21.39 26.77 14.48
N THR A 383 -20.20 27.39 14.57
CA THR A 383 -19.23 27.21 15.66
C THR A 383 -18.87 25.74 15.93
N PRO A 384 -18.42 25.00 14.91
CA PRO A 384 -18.10 23.58 15.05
C PRO A 384 -17.03 23.41 16.11
N LYS A 385 -17.26 22.46 17.02
CA LYS A 385 -16.34 22.17 18.12
C LYS A 385 -15.44 21.00 17.75
N VAL A 386 -14.15 21.17 17.95
CA VAL A 386 -13.16 20.10 17.93
C VAL A 386 -12.51 20.07 19.31
N ASP A 387 -11.95 18.93 19.69
CA ASP A 387 -11.27 18.83 20.99
C ASP A 387 -9.89 19.45 20.89
N ARG A 388 -9.17 19.05 19.83
CA ARG A 388 -7.77 19.37 19.66
C ARG A 388 -7.42 19.67 18.22
N ILE A 389 -6.61 20.72 18.04
CA ILE A 389 -5.88 21.00 16.80
C ILE A 389 -4.39 20.90 17.13
N GLU A 390 -3.66 20.03 16.42
CA GLU A 390 -2.20 19.92 16.54
C GLU A 390 -1.54 20.30 15.23
N PHE A 391 -0.49 21.10 15.30
CA PHE A 391 0.40 21.31 14.16
C PHE A 391 1.70 20.53 14.42
N LYS A 392 2.04 19.57 13.57
CA LYS A 392 3.31 18.82 13.57
C LYS A 392 4.13 19.23 12.36
N ASN A 393 5.42 18.90 12.35
CA ASN A 393 6.41 19.28 11.31
C ASN A 393 5.82 19.42 9.92
N ASN A 394 5.10 18.38 9.49
CA ASN A 394 4.45 18.32 8.21
C ASN A 394 2.98 17.87 8.33
N GLN A 395 2.29 18.06 9.46
CA GLN A 395 0.89 17.62 9.57
C GLN A 395 0.01 18.59 10.36
N ILE A 396 -1.22 18.80 9.94
CA ILE A 396 -2.27 19.39 10.80
C ILE A 396 -3.22 18.28 11.23
N LEU A 397 -3.27 18.04 12.53
CA LEU A 397 -4.21 17.13 13.16
C LEU A 397 -5.43 17.90 13.62
N ILE A 398 -6.61 17.38 13.33
CA ILE A 398 -7.87 17.81 13.93
C ILE A 398 -8.56 16.58 14.51
N SER A 399 -8.86 16.58 15.80
CA SER A 399 -9.56 15.48 16.49
C SER A 399 -10.73 15.98 17.33
N ASP A 400 -11.77 15.16 17.42
CA ASP A 400 -12.93 15.41 18.27
C ASP A 400 -12.77 14.82 19.68
N GLN A 401 -13.76 15.07 20.56
CA GLN A 401 -13.74 14.67 21.97
C GLN A 401 -13.81 13.14 22.16
N SER A 402 -14.11 12.38 21.11
CA SER A 402 -14.24 10.91 21.19
C SER A 402 -12.89 10.19 21.11
N GLY A 403 -11.78 10.93 20.98
CA GLY A 403 -10.43 10.38 20.84
C GLY A 403 -10.13 9.95 19.39
N TYR A 404 -9.29 8.92 19.24
CA TYR A 404 -8.71 8.44 17.97
C TYR A 404 -9.72 8.05 16.86
N ASN A 405 -11.03 8.11 17.11
CA ASN A 405 -12.08 7.59 16.24
C ASN A 405 -12.62 8.59 15.20
N LYS A 406 -12.30 9.88 15.26
CA LYS A 406 -12.57 10.85 14.17
C LYS A 406 -11.39 11.78 13.97
N ARG A 407 -10.33 11.24 13.38
CA ARG A 407 -9.08 11.95 13.12
C ARG A 407 -9.07 12.47 11.68
N PHE A 408 -8.86 13.78 11.53
CA PHE A 408 -8.47 14.39 10.27
C PHE A 408 -6.99 14.74 10.32
N VAL A 409 -6.24 14.26 9.33
CA VAL A 409 -4.81 14.58 9.18
C VAL A 409 -4.64 15.30 7.85
N LEU A 410 -4.14 16.53 7.89
CA LEU A 410 -3.61 17.20 6.71
C LEU A 410 -2.10 16.97 6.66
N ASP A 411 -1.61 16.09 5.80
CA ASP A 411 -0.20 15.70 5.76
C ASP A 411 0.55 16.36 4.59
N PHE A 412 1.51 17.20 4.92
CA PHE A 412 2.44 17.90 4.03
C PHE A 412 3.69 17.08 3.70
N ASP A 413 3.92 15.95 4.36
CA ASP A 413 5.05 15.05 4.09
C ASP A 413 4.60 13.92 3.16
N ASN A 414 4.76 14.12 1.85
CA ASN A 414 4.91 12.99 0.94
C ASN A 414 5.22 13.47 -0.49
N THR A 415 6.42 13.16 -0.97
CA THR A 415 6.75 13.20 -2.40
C THR A 415 6.28 11.94 -3.15
N ARG A 416 5.54 11.03 -2.50
CA ARG A 416 5.37 9.63 -2.96
C ARG A 416 3.94 9.22 -3.34
N HIS A 417 3.02 10.17 -3.51
CA HIS A 417 1.65 9.85 -3.90
C HIS A 417 1.18 10.74 -5.05
N GLU A 418 0.56 10.10 -6.04
CA GLU A 418 0.18 10.70 -7.31
C GLU A 418 -1.35 10.88 -7.44
N SER A 419 -1.71 12.05 -7.97
CA SER A 419 -3.05 12.60 -8.32
C SER A 419 -3.80 13.35 -7.21
N SER A 420 -4.62 14.40 -7.45
CA SER A 420 -4.83 15.29 -8.63
C SER A 420 -5.94 16.34 -8.36
N ALA A 421 -6.03 16.94 -7.17
CA ALA A 421 -6.93 18.06 -6.93
C ALA A 421 -6.14 19.27 -6.43
N VAL A 422 -6.13 20.36 -7.20
CA VAL A 422 -5.67 21.65 -6.70
C VAL A 422 -6.82 22.24 -5.89
N ARG A 423 -6.61 22.36 -4.58
CA ARG A 423 -7.50 23.07 -3.66
C ARG A 423 -6.93 24.44 -3.40
N VAL A 424 -7.81 25.43 -3.30
CA VAL A 424 -7.41 26.77 -2.90
C VAL A 424 -7.94 26.99 -1.49
N ILE A 425 -7.03 27.22 -0.54
CA ILE A 425 -7.38 27.67 0.82
C ILE A 425 -7.03 29.15 0.88
N GLU A 426 -8.05 30.00 1.00
CA GLU A 426 -7.93 31.45 0.81
C GLU A 426 -7.37 31.82 -0.56
N ASN A 427 -6.10 32.26 -0.61
CA ASN A 427 -5.37 32.61 -1.83
C ASN A 427 -4.20 31.65 -2.11
N SER A 428 -4.06 30.61 -1.29
CA SER A 428 -2.96 29.65 -1.34
C SER A 428 -3.42 28.36 -2.01
N GLY A 429 -2.67 27.90 -3.01
CA GLY A 429 -2.95 26.65 -3.71
C GLY A 429 -2.28 25.46 -3.02
N PHE A 430 -3.00 24.35 -2.95
CA PHE A 430 -2.54 23.08 -2.39
C PHE A 430 -2.87 21.97 -3.37
N VAL A 431 -1.90 21.12 -3.67
CA VAL A 431 -2.16 19.87 -4.39
C VAL A 431 -2.52 18.81 -3.37
N SER A 432 -3.79 18.43 -3.30
CA SER A 432 -4.33 17.52 -2.29
C SER A 432 -4.71 16.15 -2.85
N TRP A 433 -4.64 15.12 -2.01
CA TRP A 433 -5.23 13.81 -2.26
C TRP A 433 -5.70 13.13 -0.98
N LYS A 434 -6.75 12.32 -1.10
CA LYS A 434 -7.43 11.69 0.03
C LYS A 434 -7.13 10.19 0.08
N THR A 435 -6.67 9.70 1.23
CA THR A 435 -6.67 8.27 1.53
C THR A 435 -7.64 8.03 2.68
N CYS A 436 -8.75 7.36 2.39
CA CYS A 436 -9.58 6.77 3.44
C CYS A 436 -8.93 5.45 3.85
N ASN A 437 -8.26 5.45 5.00
CA ASN A 437 -7.73 4.22 5.59
C ASN A 437 -8.81 3.45 6.33
N SER A 438 -9.84 4.15 6.85
CA SER A 438 -11.00 3.57 7.53
C SER A 438 -12.19 4.56 7.51
N PRO A 439 -13.40 4.17 7.94
CA PRO A 439 -14.55 5.08 8.11
C PRO A 439 -14.32 6.19 9.16
N HIS A 440 -13.30 6.02 10.00
CA HIS A 440 -13.04 6.79 11.22
C HIS A 440 -11.78 7.65 11.13
N GLU A 441 -10.98 7.45 10.07
CA GLU A 441 -9.74 8.18 9.85
C GLU A 441 -9.67 8.64 8.39
N THR A 442 -9.65 9.96 8.22
CA THR A 442 -9.44 10.59 6.93
C THR A 442 -8.08 11.28 6.94
N ILE A 443 -7.16 10.76 6.14
CA ILE A 443 -5.88 11.42 5.87
C ILE A 443 -6.01 12.10 4.51
N THR A 444 -5.86 13.42 4.52
CA THR A 444 -5.73 14.24 3.32
C THR A 444 -4.28 14.68 3.25
N TYR A 445 -3.54 14.14 2.29
CA TYR A 445 -2.21 14.65 2.03
C TYR A 445 -2.32 15.90 1.16
N CYS A 446 -1.49 16.89 1.41
CA CYS A 446 -1.49 18.16 0.70
C CYS A 446 -0.06 18.61 0.46
N ARG A 447 0.30 18.95 -0.76
CA ARG A 447 1.53 19.68 -1.05
C ARG A 447 1.20 21.15 -1.25
N PRO A 448 1.70 22.06 -0.40
CA PRO A 448 1.52 23.49 -0.63
C PRO A 448 2.32 23.92 -1.87
N ILE A 449 1.82 24.92 -2.62
CA ILE A 449 2.59 25.48 -3.75
C ILE A 449 3.80 26.25 -3.23
N ASN A 450 3.64 27.02 -2.14
CA ASN A 450 4.72 27.70 -1.43
C ASN A 450 4.86 27.15 0.00
N SER A 451 6.08 27.02 0.52
CA SER A 451 6.31 26.52 1.89
C SER A 451 5.54 27.30 2.97
N THR A 452 5.30 28.60 2.74
CA THR A 452 4.58 29.49 3.65
C THR A 452 3.06 29.26 3.66
N ASP A 453 2.49 28.62 2.64
CA ASP A 453 1.05 28.37 2.51
C ASP A 453 0.51 27.46 3.62
N VAL A 454 1.36 26.61 4.21
CA VAL A 454 1.00 25.75 5.34
C VAL A 454 0.38 26.54 6.50
N LEU A 455 0.86 27.76 6.76
CA LEU A 455 0.33 28.64 7.79
C LEU A 455 -1.02 29.25 7.42
N VAL A 456 -1.26 29.48 6.12
CA VAL A 456 -2.57 29.93 5.63
C VAL A 456 -3.60 28.83 5.89
N ALA A 457 -3.24 27.57 5.64
CA ALA A 457 -4.08 26.42 6.00
C ALA A 457 -4.30 26.35 7.51
N PHE A 458 -3.24 26.47 8.31
CA PHE A 458 -3.37 26.41 9.77
C PHE A 458 -4.28 27.52 10.34
N LYS A 459 -4.06 28.77 9.93
CA LYS A 459 -4.91 29.92 10.30
C LYS A 459 -6.35 29.71 9.87
N TYR A 460 -6.56 29.17 8.66
CA TYR A 460 -7.89 28.85 8.17
C TYR A 460 -8.63 27.87 9.09
N PHE A 461 -7.95 26.85 9.61
CA PHE A 461 -8.55 25.90 10.56
C PHE A 461 -8.84 26.53 11.92
N LEU A 462 -7.92 27.34 12.45
CA LEU A 462 -8.13 28.06 13.72
C LEU A 462 -9.34 29.02 13.65
N GLU A 463 -9.57 29.63 12.50
CA GLU A 463 -10.73 30.50 12.29
C GLU A 463 -12.05 29.73 12.15
N LEU A 464 -11.98 28.48 11.68
CA LEU A 464 -13.14 27.66 11.36
C LEU A 464 -13.69 26.93 12.58
N PHE A 465 -12.81 26.39 13.43
CA PHE A 465 -13.17 25.53 14.55
C PHE A 465 -13.01 26.21 15.91
N LYS A 466 -13.92 25.93 16.84
CA LYS A 466 -13.70 26.16 18.28
C LYS A 466 -13.01 24.94 18.87
N PHE A 467 -11.91 25.13 19.58
CA PHE A 467 -11.13 24.03 20.17
C PHE A 467 -10.94 24.22 21.68
N GLN A 468 -10.76 23.12 22.41
CA GLN A 468 -10.44 23.16 23.85
C GLN A 468 -8.93 23.24 24.08
N THR A 469 -8.15 22.48 23.31
CA THR A 469 -6.70 22.48 23.41
C THR A 469 -6.06 22.71 22.04
N ALA A 470 -5.07 23.58 21.98
CA ALA A 470 -4.15 23.67 20.85
C ALA A 470 -2.77 23.25 21.35
N ARG A 471 -2.08 22.36 20.62
CA ARG A 471 -0.69 22.00 20.95
C ARG A 471 0.27 22.40 19.84
N SER A 472 1.40 22.96 20.27
CA SER A 472 2.59 23.26 19.47
C SER A 472 3.26 21.98 18.93
N PRO A 473 4.04 22.03 17.82
CA PRO A 473 4.75 20.88 17.28
C PRO A 473 5.60 20.14 18.31
N THR A 474 5.43 18.82 18.31
CA THR A 474 6.40 17.89 18.91
C THR A 474 7.33 17.44 17.78
N TYR A 475 8.59 17.90 17.81
CA TYR A 475 9.61 17.37 16.90
C TYR A 475 10.02 15.97 17.38
N PHE A 476 10.15 15.03 16.45
CA PHE A 476 10.91 13.80 16.64
C PHE A 476 12.01 13.80 15.58
N TYR A 477 13.26 13.97 16.02
CA TYR A 477 14.42 13.85 15.15
C TYR A 477 14.73 12.35 14.97
N ASN A 478 14.35 11.78 13.82
CA ASN A 478 14.91 10.52 13.36
C ASN A 478 15.97 10.84 12.30
N GLU A 479 17.19 10.37 12.54
CA GLU A 479 18.32 10.51 11.61
C GLU A 479 17.96 9.95 10.23
N GLY A 480 18.07 10.77 9.19
CA GLY A 480 17.85 10.34 7.80
C GLY A 480 17.35 11.47 6.90
N THR A 481 18.30 12.23 6.35
CA THR A 481 18.22 13.07 5.14
C THR A 481 16.87 13.20 4.41
N TRP A 482 16.17 14.32 4.61
CA TRP A 482 15.13 14.84 3.69
C TRP A 482 15.18 16.38 3.60
N HIS A 483 15.04 16.92 2.38
CA HIS A 483 15.05 18.34 2.04
C HIS A 483 13.65 19.00 2.08
N ALA A 484 12.76 18.61 3.00
CA ALA A 484 11.60 19.44 3.29
C ALA A 484 12.09 20.74 3.97
N PRO A 485 11.52 21.91 3.69
CA PRO A 485 11.92 23.14 4.37
C PRO A 485 11.73 22.88 5.86
N LYS A 486 12.82 23.00 6.63
CA LYS A 486 12.79 23.05 8.10
C LYS A 486 12.01 24.30 8.47
N ILE A 487 10.68 24.24 8.41
CA ILE A 487 9.83 25.32 8.91
C ILE A 487 9.91 25.18 10.43
N ASN A 488 10.95 25.76 11.02
CA ASN A 488 10.94 26.08 12.42
C ASN A 488 9.85 27.15 12.58
N LEU A 489 8.70 26.74 13.12
CA LEU A 489 7.57 27.63 13.38
C LEU A 489 8.01 28.87 14.17
N TRP A 490 9.09 28.77 14.94
CA TRP A 490 9.68 29.87 15.70
C TRP A 490 10.51 30.82 14.85
N ASN A 491 11.42 30.34 13.99
CA ASN A 491 12.17 31.23 13.09
C ASN A 491 11.19 31.99 12.19
N PHE A 492 10.10 31.33 11.78
CA PHE A 492 9.06 31.96 10.98
C PHE A 492 8.14 32.90 11.78
N ALA A 493 7.83 32.60 13.05
CA ALA A 493 7.07 33.49 13.94
C ALA A 493 7.88 34.75 14.34
N LEU A 494 9.20 34.60 14.52
CA LEU A 494 10.16 35.67 14.76
C LEU A 494 10.32 36.57 13.53
N GLU A 495 10.34 35.99 12.32
CA GLU A 495 10.57 36.74 11.08
C GLU A 495 9.31 37.44 10.52
N ALA A 496 8.08 36.96 10.78
CA ALA A 496 6.94 37.35 9.93
C ALA A 496 5.65 37.88 10.59
N ASN A 497 5.34 37.70 11.89
CA ASN A 497 4.01 38.14 12.35
C ASN A 497 3.78 38.34 13.86
N ARG A 498 3.44 39.57 14.27
CA ARG A 498 2.98 39.90 15.65
C ARG A 498 1.71 39.16 16.06
N ASP A 499 0.86 38.75 15.12
CA ASP A 499 -0.40 38.08 15.42
C ASP A 499 -0.20 36.63 15.90
N VAL A 500 0.88 35.96 15.48
CA VAL A 500 1.22 34.60 15.91
C VAL A 500 1.67 34.60 17.38
N LEU A 501 2.41 35.62 17.81
CA LEU A 501 2.85 35.80 19.20
C LEU A 501 1.67 36.04 20.16
N LYS A 502 0.68 36.85 19.76
CA LYS A 502 -0.55 37.02 20.55
C LYS A 502 -1.30 35.71 20.74
N TRP A 503 -1.29 34.85 19.72
CA TRP A 503 -1.91 33.53 19.80
C TRP A 503 -1.14 32.59 20.73
N LEU A 504 0.20 32.54 20.63
CA LEU A 504 1.04 31.72 21.51
C LEU A 504 0.85 32.07 23.00
N GLN A 505 0.62 33.34 23.32
CA GLN A 505 0.30 33.79 24.68
C GLN A 505 -1.06 33.27 25.21
N SER A 506 -1.95 32.81 24.33
CA SER A 506 -3.25 32.25 24.70
C SER A 506 -3.24 30.72 24.82
N VAL A 507 -2.08 30.07 24.64
CA VAL A 507 -1.93 28.61 24.73
C VAL A 507 -1.61 28.21 26.16
N ASP A 508 -2.42 27.32 26.72
CA ASP A 508 -2.30 26.86 28.12
C ASP A 508 -1.07 25.98 28.38
N ASP A 509 -0.47 25.38 27.34
CA ASP A 509 0.67 24.46 27.45
C ASP A 509 1.57 24.54 26.21
N LEU A 510 2.81 25.03 26.37
CA LEU A 510 3.76 25.24 25.28
C LEU A 510 4.98 24.33 25.39
N ASP A 511 5.04 23.33 24.51
CA ASP A 511 6.23 22.52 24.25
C ASP A 511 7.12 23.21 23.21
N LEU A 512 8.39 23.43 23.58
CA LEU A 512 9.46 23.99 22.76
C LEU A 512 10.59 22.96 22.60
N GLU A 513 10.95 22.64 21.35
CA GLU A 513 12.23 22.00 21.04
C GLU A 513 13.10 23.07 20.37
N LEU A 514 14.04 23.62 21.13
CA LEU A 514 14.90 24.71 20.69
C LEU A 514 16.18 24.12 20.08
N ALA A 515 16.50 24.54 18.86
CA ALA A 515 17.79 24.27 18.23
C ALA A 515 18.75 25.48 18.29
N GLU A 516 18.29 26.63 18.80
CA GLU A 516 19.05 27.89 18.84
C GLU A 516 19.71 28.14 20.20
N GLU A 517 20.69 29.05 20.22
CA GLU A 517 21.58 29.33 21.35
C GLU A 517 21.00 30.32 22.39
N GLU A 518 19.95 31.07 22.06
CA GLU A 518 19.38 32.11 22.93
C GLU A 518 17.84 32.02 23.07
N LEU A 519 17.33 32.37 24.26
CA LEU A 519 15.89 32.49 24.55
C LEU A 519 15.41 33.94 24.32
N PRO A 520 14.39 34.18 23.49
CA PRO A 520 13.84 35.53 23.30
C PRO A 520 13.22 36.11 24.58
N GLU A 521 13.46 37.40 24.86
CA GLU A 521 12.92 38.12 26.03
C GLU A 521 11.39 38.05 26.16
N THR A 522 10.69 37.87 25.03
CA THR A 522 9.24 37.78 24.94
C THR A 522 8.63 36.50 25.53
N MET A 523 9.45 35.49 25.89
CA MET A 523 8.94 34.24 26.46
C MET A 523 8.42 34.37 27.90
N SER A 524 8.70 35.47 28.59
CA SER A 524 8.44 35.71 30.02
C SER A 524 6.99 35.60 30.54
N ASN A 525 5.98 35.45 29.66
CA ASN A 525 4.55 35.47 30.03
C ASN A 525 3.78 34.14 29.86
N ILE A 526 4.41 33.03 29.49
CA ILE A 526 3.70 31.76 29.17
C ILE A 526 3.57 30.84 30.40
N PRO A 527 2.43 30.19 30.70
CA PRO A 527 2.17 29.62 32.04
C PRO A 527 2.81 28.24 32.33
N PRO A 528 3.11 27.40 31.32
CA PRO A 528 4.17 26.39 31.41
C PRO A 528 5.15 26.44 30.22
N ILE A 529 6.43 26.19 30.47
CA ILE A 529 7.44 26.03 29.42
C ILE A 529 8.12 24.67 29.51
N SER A 530 8.17 23.96 28.39
CA SER A 530 8.86 22.67 28.26
C SER A 530 9.93 22.81 27.19
N VAL A 531 11.20 22.68 27.56
CA VAL A 531 12.36 22.81 26.66
C VAL A 531 13.01 21.45 26.48
N LYS A 532 13.06 20.97 25.24
CA LYS A 532 13.74 19.72 24.87
C LYS A 532 15.14 20.01 24.31
N LYS A 533 16.14 19.24 24.75
CA LYS A 533 17.57 19.36 24.39
C LYS A 533 18.14 20.77 24.61
N PRO A 534 18.10 21.32 25.83
CA PRO A 534 18.64 22.65 26.11
C PRO A 534 20.17 22.74 26.03
N GLY A 535 20.89 21.76 25.46
CA GLY A 535 22.35 21.75 25.39
C GLY A 535 22.96 22.95 24.65
N ASN A 536 22.15 23.66 23.85
CA ASN A 536 22.56 24.88 23.16
C ASN A 536 22.30 26.16 24.00
N LEU A 537 21.51 26.09 25.07
CA LEU A 537 21.23 27.25 25.91
C LEU A 537 22.31 27.42 26.97
N SER A 538 22.78 28.66 27.13
CA SER A 538 23.68 29.00 28.21
C SER A 538 22.98 28.87 29.57
N LEU A 539 23.75 28.64 30.65
CA LEU A 539 23.21 28.67 32.01
C LEU A 539 22.54 30.02 32.31
N ASP A 540 23.11 31.12 31.82
CA ASP A 540 22.58 32.47 32.01
C ASP A 540 21.18 32.63 31.41
N ASP A 541 20.91 32.01 30.25
CA ASP A 541 19.58 32.04 29.64
C ASP A 541 18.56 31.20 30.41
N LEU A 542 18.99 30.05 30.95
CA LEU A 542 18.14 29.24 31.82
C LEU A 542 17.79 29.98 33.12
N LEU A 543 18.72 30.76 33.67
CA LEU A 543 18.50 31.57 34.88
C LEU A 543 17.50 32.71 34.64
N LYS A 544 17.33 33.18 33.40
CA LYS A 544 16.31 34.18 33.04
C LYS A 544 14.88 33.60 32.99
N LEU A 545 14.71 32.27 32.99
CA LEU A 545 13.39 31.63 32.94
C LEU A 545 12.61 31.85 34.25
N ASN A 546 11.56 32.66 34.19
CA ASN A 546 10.75 33.02 35.35
C ASN A 546 9.30 32.52 35.24
N HIS A 547 9.13 31.22 34.95
CA HIS A 547 7.84 30.59 34.68
C HIS A 547 7.33 29.76 35.86
N PRO A 548 6.00 29.67 36.09
CA PRO A 548 5.44 28.84 37.15
C PRO A 548 5.84 27.36 37.05
N THR A 549 5.92 26.83 35.84
CA THR A 549 6.34 25.45 35.57
C THR A 549 7.38 25.44 34.47
N ILE A 550 8.52 24.83 34.74
CA ILE A 550 9.63 24.63 33.80
C ILE A 550 9.92 23.14 33.70
N PHE A 551 9.94 22.60 32.49
CA PHE A 551 10.35 21.22 32.21
C PHE A 551 11.53 21.23 31.24
N LEU A 552 12.72 20.80 31.67
CA LEU A 552 13.89 20.65 30.80
C LEU A 552 14.13 19.17 30.55
N SER A 553 14.10 18.73 29.30
CA SER A 553 14.34 17.32 28.95
C SER A 553 15.53 17.12 28.04
N ASN A 554 16.19 15.98 28.19
CA ASN A 554 17.44 15.65 27.49
C ASN A 554 18.50 16.75 27.65
N HIS A 555 18.62 17.34 28.84
CA HIS A 555 19.67 18.33 29.12
C HIS A 555 21.01 17.63 29.41
N GLU A 556 22.10 18.38 29.22
CA GLU A 556 23.47 17.96 29.55
C GLU A 556 24.07 18.76 30.73
N LEU A 557 23.24 19.53 31.45
CA LEU A 557 23.67 20.29 32.62
C LEU A 557 24.39 19.41 33.64
N ALA A 558 25.58 19.84 34.03
CA ALA A 558 26.37 19.23 35.09
C ALA A 558 25.75 19.51 36.48
N GLU A 559 26.12 18.73 37.50
CA GLU A 559 25.51 18.86 38.84
C GLU A 559 25.70 20.25 39.46
N ASP A 560 26.83 20.92 39.19
CA ASP A 560 27.12 22.28 39.65
C ASP A 560 26.24 23.34 38.97
N GLN A 561 25.92 23.16 37.69
CA GLN A 561 24.98 24.03 36.94
C GLN A 561 23.55 23.85 37.46
N ILE A 562 23.13 22.61 37.71
CA ILE A 562 21.82 22.32 38.31
C ILE A 562 21.72 22.94 39.71
N ARG A 563 22.78 22.78 40.53
CA ARG A 563 22.88 23.43 41.84
C ARG A 563 22.76 24.93 41.73
N THR A 564 23.39 25.55 40.73
CA THR A 564 23.30 26.99 40.48
C THR A 564 21.88 27.44 40.14
N LEU A 565 21.15 26.67 39.32
CA LEU A 565 19.74 26.93 39.00
C LEU A 565 18.83 26.85 40.24
N ILE A 566 19.04 25.85 41.08
CA ILE A 566 18.28 25.69 42.34
C ILE A 566 18.65 26.79 43.35
N LYS A 567 19.93 27.14 43.44
CA LYS A 567 20.42 28.24 44.27
C LYS A 567 19.81 29.56 43.83
N HIS A 568 19.73 29.82 42.52
CA HIS A 568 19.05 30.99 41.99
C HIS A 568 17.58 31.05 42.39
N TRP A 569 16.84 29.92 42.35
CA TRP A 569 15.48 29.85 42.88
C TRP A 569 15.41 30.17 44.38
N LYS A 570 16.36 29.66 45.18
CA LYS A 570 16.44 29.88 46.63
C LYS A 570 16.77 31.33 47.02
N GLU A 571 17.57 32.01 46.20
CA GLU A 571 18.05 33.37 46.48
C GLU A 571 17.17 34.46 45.83
N SER A 572 16.46 34.13 44.74
CA SER A 572 15.68 35.09 43.96
C SER A 572 14.17 34.90 44.14
N ASN A 573 13.39 35.98 44.03
CA ASN A 573 11.93 35.91 44.09
C ASN A 573 11.32 35.48 42.74
N THR A 574 11.60 34.24 42.33
CA THR A 574 11.09 33.67 41.07
C THR A 574 9.63 33.22 41.21
N LYS A 575 8.92 33.16 40.08
CA LYS A 575 7.56 32.61 39.96
C LYS A 575 7.53 31.08 39.90
N ILE A 576 8.70 30.43 39.85
CA ILE A 576 8.83 28.98 39.65
C ILE A 576 8.21 28.25 40.84
N LYS A 577 7.16 27.48 40.53
CA LYS A 577 6.48 26.55 41.45
C LYS A 577 6.88 25.11 41.19
N LYS A 578 7.31 24.80 39.97
CA LYS A 578 7.75 23.47 39.58
C LYS A 578 8.88 23.56 38.55
N LEU A 579 9.99 22.89 38.84
CA LEU A 579 11.11 22.70 37.92
C LEU A 579 11.39 21.20 37.81
N SER A 580 11.33 20.66 36.61
CA SER A 580 11.54 19.24 36.34
C SER A 580 12.64 19.07 35.30
N LEU A 581 13.64 18.27 35.63
CA LEU A 581 14.84 18.07 34.84
C LEU A 581 14.97 16.59 34.45
N SER A 582 15.09 16.30 33.16
CA SER A 582 15.33 14.96 32.61
C SER A 582 16.65 14.92 31.84
N ARG A 583 17.48 13.90 32.11
CA ARG A 583 18.72 13.63 31.38
C ARG A 583 18.67 12.24 30.74
N LYS A 584 19.38 12.01 29.63
CA LYS A 584 19.32 10.78 28.82
C LYS A 584 19.48 9.46 29.61
N TRP A 585 20.18 9.50 30.75
CA TRP A 585 20.48 8.33 31.60
C TRP A 585 19.98 8.46 33.06
N ASN A 586 19.16 9.48 33.39
CA ASN A 586 18.46 9.70 34.67
C ASN A 586 19.25 9.61 36.01
N THR A 587 20.57 9.55 36.02
CA THR A 587 21.37 9.33 37.25
C THR A 587 21.80 10.58 38.04
N TYR A 588 20.91 11.33 38.70
CA TYR A 588 21.35 12.51 39.46
C TYR A 588 22.12 12.17 40.75
N ASN A 589 23.26 12.84 40.99
CA ASN A 589 23.90 12.83 42.31
C ASN A 589 23.29 13.94 43.19
N LEU A 590 22.26 13.60 43.96
CA LEU A 590 21.57 14.53 44.84
C LEU A 590 22.50 15.16 45.89
N GLU A 591 23.47 14.42 46.42
CA GLU A 591 24.42 14.94 47.42
C GLU A 591 25.25 16.10 46.85
N SER A 592 25.75 15.95 45.62
CA SER A 592 26.49 17.02 44.92
C SER A 592 25.61 18.24 44.60
N ILE A 593 24.37 18.00 44.17
CA ILE A 593 23.41 19.04 43.79
C ILE A 593 22.94 19.83 45.02
N LEU A 594 22.74 19.16 46.15
CA LEU A 594 22.23 19.75 47.39
C LEU A 594 23.32 20.39 48.27
N LEU A 595 24.60 20.16 47.96
CA LEU A 595 25.73 20.69 48.70
C LEU A 595 25.63 22.22 48.85
N GLY A 596 25.55 22.70 50.09
CA GLY A 596 25.48 24.12 50.42
C GLY A 596 24.11 24.78 50.24
N LEU A 597 23.01 24.02 50.10
CA LEU A 597 21.63 24.55 50.00
C LEU A 597 20.82 24.52 51.30
N ASP A 598 21.44 24.10 52.42
CA ASP A 598 20.79 23.84 53.72
C ASP A 598 19.62 22.85 53.63
N ALA A 599 19.76 21.84 52.76
CA ALA A 599 18.74 20.84 52.52
C ALA A 599 18.57 19.94 53.76
N LYS A 600 17.32 19.68 54.15
CA LYS A 600 16.97 18.76 55.25
C LYS A 600 16.05 17.65 54.76
N PRO A 601 15.96 16.50 55.44
CA PRO A 601 14.96 15.49 55.11
C PRO A 601 13.57 16.10 55.03
N TRP A 602 12.77 15.72 54.03
CA TRP A 602 11.48 16.36 53.81
C TRP A 602 10.45 15.96 54.87
N GLU A 603 10.09 16.91 55.72
CA GLU A 603 9.17 16.72 56.86
C GLU A 603 7.86 17.48 56.73
N THR A 604 7.79 18.53 55.89
CA THR A 604 6.62 19.42 55.82
C THR A 604 5.56 18.89 54.85
N LYS A 605 4.55 18.14 55.36
CA LYS A 605 3.22 17.95 54.69
C LYS A 605 2.15 17.20 55.49
N ASN A 606 0.89 17.34 55.07
CA ASN A 606 -0.18 16.32 55.20
C ASN A 606 0.34 14.94 54.76
N LYS A 607 0.23 13.95 55.66
CA LYS A 607 0.68 12.57 55.49
C LYS A 607 0.25 11.93 54.16
N GLY A 608 -0.99 12.18 53.70
CA GLY A 608 -1.54 11.55 52.49
C GLY A 608 -0.85 12.01 51.19
N GLU A 609 -0.57 13.31 51.03
CA GLU A 609 0.11 13.79 49.83
C GLU A 609 1.63 13.52 49.86
N ARG A 610 2.21 13.34 51.05
CA ARG A 610 3.61 12.89 51.21
C ARG A 610 3.76 11.45 50.74
N GLU A 611 2.84 10.57 51.12
CA GLU A 611 2.82 9.17 50.68
C GLU A 611 2.71 9.06 49.15
N VAL A 612 1.81 9.81 48.51
CA VAL A 612 1.67 9.82 47.03
C VAL A 612 2.94 10.31 46.34
N TYR A 613 3.61 11.32 46.89
CA TYR A 613 4.85 11.85 46.32
C TYR A 613 6.01 10.86 46.49
N LEU A 614 6.15 10.25 47.66
CA LEU A 614 7.19 9.25 47.95
C LEU A 614 7.00 7.98 47.11
N GLN A 615 5.75 7.53 46.89
CA GLN A 615 5.46 6.37 46.03
C GLN A 615 5.93 6.56 44.58
N SER A 616 6.09 7.80 44.13
CA SER A 616 6.57 8.13 42.79
C SER A 616 8.03 8.58 42.74
N SER A 617 8.69 8.64 43.89
CA SER A 617 10.07 9.07 44.05
C SER A 617 11.01 7.88 44.19
N THR A 618 12.21 8.00 43.67
CA THR A 618 13.30 7.03 43.85
C THR A 618 14.33 7.63 44.80
N GLY A 619 14.44 7.07 46.00
CA GLY A 619 15.36 7.54 47.03
C GLY A 619 14.81 8.67 47.90
N ASP A 620 15.72 9.38 48.56
CA ASP A 620 15.37 10.42 49.52
C ASP A 620 14.84 11.68 48.84
N VAL A 621 13.86 12.32 49.49
CA VAL A 621 13.32 13.63 49.11
C VAL A 621 13.74 14.63 50.18
N TRP A 622 14.31 15.74 49.73
CA TRP A 622 14.87 16.78 50.58
C TRP A 622 14.00 18.04 50.51
N GLU A 623 14.03 18.85 51.56
CA GLU A 623 13.39 20.14 51.64
C GLU A 623 14.43 21.25 51.64
N ILE A 624 14.16 22.31 50.87
CA ILE A 624 14.88 23.58 50.95
C ILE A 624 13.88 24.71 51.15
N GLN A 625 14.36 25.79 51.79
CA GLN A 625 13.59 26.99 52.05
C GLN A 625 14.20 28.18 51.30
N ARG A 626 13.35 28.97 50.63
CA ARG A 626 13.71 30.18 49.90
C ARG A 626 13.96 31.33 50.87
N ASN A 627 15.04 32.09 50.63
CA ASN A 627 15.54 33.10 51.57
C ASN A 627 14.65 34.34 51.64
N SER A 628 13.99 34.70 50.53
CA SER A 628 13.26 35.96 50.41
C SER A 628 11.88 35.96 51.07
N ASP A 629 11.16 34.85 51.03
CA ASP A 629 9.78 34.74 51.50
C ASP A 629 9.50 33.50 52.34
N GLY A 630 10.53 32.69 52.63
CA GLY A 630 10.40 31.47 53.41
C GLY A 630 9.67 30.34 52.69
N ALA A 631 9.37 30.46 51.39
CA ALA A 631 8.68 29.41 50.64
C ALA A 631 9.48 28.10 50.64
N LYS A 632 8.79 26.99 50.91
CA LYS A 632 9.41 25.66 50.97
C LYS A 632 9.25 24.91 49.66
N ALA A 633 10.27 24.17 49.26
CA ALA A 633 10.24 23.28 48.12
C ALA A 633 10.85 21.92 48.42
N SER A 634 10.29 20.87 47.84
CA SER A 634 10.93 19.56 47.83
C SER A 634 11.88 19.43 46.64
N ILE A 635 12.97 18.70 46.81
CA ILE A 635 13.87 18.25 45.75
C ILE A 635 14.03 16.74 45.87
N GLY A 636 13.77 16.02 44.78
CA GLY A 636 13.99 14.58 44.74
C GLY A 636 13.92 14.03 43.32
N ILE A 637 14.28 12.77 43.15
CA ILE A 637 14.17 12.08 41.87
C ILE A 637 12.78 11.43 41.79
N ARG A 638 11.94 11.87 40.86
CA ARG A 638 10.56 11.41 40.69
C ARG A 638 10.34 10.92 39.26
N PHE A 639 9.91 9.68 39.08
CA PHE A 639 9.79 9.05 37.75
C PHE A 639 11.06 9.18 36.87
N GLY A 640 12.24 9.23 37.48
CA GLY A 640 13.52 9.44 36.78
C GLY A 640 13.88 10.91 36.49
N TYR A 641 13.04 11.86 36.87
CA TYR A 641 13.29 13.30 36.75
C TYR A 641 13.79 13.87 38.07
N LEU A 642 14.75 14.80 38.05
CA LEU A 642 15.00 15.64 39.22
C LEU A 642 13.89 16.70 39.26
N GLU A 643 13.07 16.68 40.32
CA GLU A 643 11.93 17.58 40.48
C GLU A 643 12.15 18.48 41.69
N LEU A 644 12.15 19.80 41.47
CA LEU A 644 11.94 20.82 42.48
C LEU A 644 10.47 21.25 42.43
N LYS A 645 9.78 21.18 43.56
CA LYS A 645 8.36 21.54 43.66
C LYS A 645 8.09 22.39 44.89
N VAL A 646 7.56 23.59 44.67
CA VAL A 646 7.17 24.54 45.72
C VAL A 646 5.83 24.17 46.29
N TRP A 647 5.71 24.26 47.60
CA TRP A 647 4.50 23.95 48.34
C TRP A 647 3.86 25.23 48.86
N LYS A 648 2.55 25.20 49.01
CA LYS A 648 1.84 26.16 49.86
C LYS A 648 1.60 25.45 51.18
N ASP A 649 1.97 26.10 52.28
CA ASP A 649 1.66 25.62 53.62
C ASP A 649 0.14 25.60 53.86
#